data_AF-A0A6I4J335-F1
#
_entry.id   AF-A0A6I4J335-F1
#
_cell.length_a   1.000
_cell.length_b   1.000
_cell.length_c   1.000
_cell.angle_alpha   90.00
_cell.angle_beta   90.00
_cell.angle_gamma   90.00
#
_symmetry.space_group_name_H-M   'P 1'
#
loop_
_entity.id
_entity.type
_entity.pdbx_description
1 polymer ?
#
loop_
_entity_poly.entity_id
_entity_poly.type
_entity_poly.pdbx_seq_one_letter_code
_entity_poly.pdbx_strand_id
1 'polypeptide(L)'
;MKIAVIGGGPGGLYFALLTKKQLPDATIDVYEQNRADDTFGFGVVFSDETLDEFLSADPESYDAIRSNFAWWDDIVIEHAGDRTVVGGNGFAGCSRQTLLGLLQQRCADLGVGLHFSTHIDPDAVETRFGDCDLVVVAEGVNSPIRAAHADAFGVRAIDTRNKFCWLGSTRPLDAFTFFFVRTERGYFCAHSYQYEAGHSTWVIETTPESWAGHGFDTLDEEQSAQALEAIFAGPLQGHGLITNRSIWRSFQTISCAKWRHGRMLLLGDAKATAHWSIGSGTKLAMECAAALSGAVVANGHDLDAVEAAYEKARRTPVEITQHNAQVSLRWFEDMPLHWRKPRYHFAFSLMSRAKALTWDNIGLRDSRFLAAVEDEFYARYSDETGRDTADRPTPMFTPFDLRGLTLPNRVVMAPMAQYSAIEGDLTPWHFSHYTARALGGAGLIFTEMTCPTPDARITTACTGLWNDAQQADWTRLVEFIHVATPAKVALQLGHAGRKGSTNVPELGENLPMAEGNWPVWSASPLPYFDNASPVPIELDRAKMHDIRDSFVAATIRGARAGFDMLELHAAHGYLLAGFLSPLTNRRTDDYGGSALNRARFPLEVFMAMREAWPADRPMSVRLSCSDWAEGGLTLDDLATIATAFKAAGADIIHASSGQTVPWQKPVYGRMWQTPFAEFIRLTCDIPTIAVGDITLPEQINAIVAAGRADLCALARPMLNNPFFARQAAGHYGVRTACGMPLDWPVQLKSGEYQLYREAEKANEKLAELNARARPNRRHYSHAEQAHG
;
A
#
# COMPACT_ATOMS: atom_id res chain seq x y z
N MET A 1 37.41 11.71 20.98
CA MET A 1 36.01 11.29 21.15
C MET A 1 35.96 9.88 21.71
N LYS A 2 35.13 9.63 22.72
CA LYS A 2 34.89 8.32 23.35
C LYS A 2 33.45 7.88 23.08
N ILE A 3 33.27 6.71 22.46
CA ILE A 3 31.96 6.21 22.03
C ILE A 3 31.74 4.80 22.59
N ALA A 4 30.60 4.59 23.24
CA ALA A 4 30.14 3.26 23.63
C ALA A 4 29.04 2.80 22.67
N VAL A 5 29.13 1.57 22.17
CA VAL A 5 28.10 0.94 21.34
C VAL A 5 27.53 -0.25 22.11
N ILE A 6 26.24 -0.23 22.41
CA ILE A 6 25.56 -1.28 23.16
C ILE A 6 24.76 -2.13 22.15
N GLY A 7 25.22 -3.36 21.92
CA GLY A 7 24.72 -4.28 20.89
C GLY A 7 25.75 -4.54 19.79
N GLY A 8 26.19 -5.79 19.69
CA GLY A 8 27.16 -6.31 18.72
C GLY A 8 26.52 -6.95 17.48
N GLY A 9 25.29 -6.55 17.12
CA GLY A 9 24.68 -6.93 15.85
C GLY A 9 25.31 -6.22 14.64
N PRO A 10 24.86 -6.53 13.40
CA PRO A 10 25.47 -5.97 12.19
C PRO A 10 25.48 -4.44 12.16
N GLY A 11 24.42 -3.78 12.62
CA GLY A 11 24.37 -2.31 12.69
C GLY A 11 25.40 -1.72 13.66
N GLY A 12 25.49 -2.25 14.88
CA GLY A 12 26.42 -1.74 15.90
C GLY A 12 27.88 -1.93 15.52
N LEU A 13 28.24 -3.14 15.07
CA LEU A 13 29.60 -3.45 14.59
C LEU A 13 29.96 -2.59 13.37
N TYR A 14 29.06 -2.45 12.40
CA TYR A 14 29.34 -1.68 11.19
C TYR A 14 29.49 -0.18 11.48
N PHE A 15 28.70 0.39 12.40
CA PHE A 15 28.89 1.77 12.86
C PHE A 15 30.26 1.96 13.52
N ALA A 16 30.64 1.07 14.44
CA ALA A 16 31.91 1.14 15.14
C ALA A 16 33.10 1.05 14.17
N LEU A 17 33.03 0.10 13.24
CA LEU A 17 34.01 -0.10 12.16
C LEU A 17 34.18 1.16 11.31
N LEU A 18 33.09 1.69 10.73
CA LEU A 18 33.15 2.84 9.82
C LEU A 18 33.61 4.11 10.52
N THR A 19 33.20 4.29 11.78
CA THR A 19 33.59 5.46 12.58
C THR A 19 35.05 5.38 12.97
N LYS A 20 35.54 4.22 13.46
CA LYS A 20 36.95 4.03 13.84
C LYS A 20 37.90 4.20 12.65
N LYS A 21 37.49 3.71 11.47
CA LYS A 21 38.25 3.86 10.22
C LYS A 21 38.47 5.34 9.85
N GLN A 22 37.48 6.20 10.09
CA GLN A 22 37.54 7.62 9.74
C GLN A 22 38.04 8.51 10.89
N LEU A 23 37.93 8.05 12.14
CA LEU A 23 38.43 8.72 13.34
C LEU A 23 39.38 7.78 14.11
N PRO A 24 40.63 7.59 13.65
CA PRO A 24 41.57 6.64 14.27
C PRO A 24 41.86 6.93 15.75
N ASP A 25 41.82 8.21 16.14
CA ASP A 25 42.08 8.66 17.51
C ASP A 25 40.87 8.51 18.45
N ALA A 26 39.69 8.14 17.92
CA ALA A 26 38.51 7.90 18.76
C ALA A 26 38.64 6.59 19.54
N THR A 27 38.23 6.58 20.81
CA THR A 27 38.09 5.34 21.59
C THR A 27 36.68 4.81 21.40
N ILE A 28 36.54 3.60 20.85
CA ILE A 28 35.23 3.00 20.57
C ILE A 28 35.20 1.60 21.18
N ASP A 29 34.20 1.35 22.01
CA ASP A 29 33.97 0.07 22.66
C ASP A 29 32.57 -0.46 22.33
N VAL A 30 32.46 -1.71 21.89
CA VAL A 30 31.21 -2.43 21.64
C VAL A 30 30.95 -3.40 22.77
N TYR A 31 29.76 -3.32 23.37
CA TYR A 31 29.30 -4.20 24.45
C TYR A 31 28.18 -5.10 23.93
N GLU A 32 28.41 -6.41 23.89
CA GLU A 32 27.46 -7.42 23.46
C GLU A 32 27.12 -8.34 24.65
N GLN A 33 25.82 -8.52 24.90
CA GLN A 33 25.33 -9.33 26.01
C GLN A 33 25.55 -10.83 25.78
N ASN A 34 25.58 -11.28 24.52
CA ASN A 34 25.77 -12.67 24.15
C ASN A 34 27.27 -13.01 23.98
N ARG A 35 27.58 -14.30 23.84
CA ARG A 35 28.94 -14.72 23.47
C ARG A 35 29.24 -14.32 22.01
N ALA A 36 30.51 -14.26 21.64
CA ALA A 36 30.91 -13.88 20.28
C ALA A 36 30.37 -14.82 19.20
N ASP A 37 30.21 -16.10 19.56
CA ASP A 37 29.70 -17.19 18.73
C ASP A 37 28.20 -17.44 18.86
N ASP A 38 27.52 -16.80 19.83
CA ASP A 38 26.07 -16.90 20.00
C ASP A 38 25.37 -16.05 18.93
N THR A 39 24.91 -16.70 17.87
CA THR A 39 24.12 -16.03 16.83
C THR A 39 22.73 -16.63 16.76
N PHE A 40 21.71 -15.77 16.87
CA PHE A 40 20.32 -16.15 16.72
C PHE A 40 19.84 -15.83 15.29
N GLY A 41 19.26 -16.82 14.63
CA GLY A 41 18.87 -16.77 13.22
C GLY A 41 19.84 -17.48 12.29
N PHE A 42 19.53 -17.45 10.99
CA PHE A 42 20.20 -18.23 9.95
C PHE A 42 20.82 -17.28 8.90
N GLY A 43 20.31 -17.26 7.68
CA GLY A 43 20.79 -16.39 6.60
C GLY A 43 20.21 -14.97 6.62
N VAL A 44 20.97 -14.02 6.08
CA VAL A 44 20.49 -12.67 5.72
C VAL A 44 20.61 -12.45 4.23
N VAL A 45 19.70 -11.66 3.65
CA VAL A 45 19.70 -11.31 2.22
C VAL A 45 20.01 -9.84 2.02
N PHE A 46 20.86 -9.55 1.04
CA PHE A 46 21.13 -8.22 0.51
C PHE A 46 20.76 -8.16 -0.98
N SER A 47 20.20 -7.03 -1.41
CA SER A 47 20.00 -6.71 -2.83
C SER A 47 21.26 -6.09 -3.42
N ASP A 48 21.46 -6.20 -4.74
CA ASP A 48 22.59 -5.58 -5.46
C ASP A 48 22.79 -4.09 -5.11
N GLU A 49 21.70 -3.32 -5.03
CA GLU A 49 21.74 -1.89 -4.64
C GLU A 49 22.36 -1.65 -3.25
N THR A 50 22.07 -2.54 -2.30
CA THR A 50 22.62 -2.43 -0.93
C THR A 50 24.10 -2.78 -0.90
N LEU A 51 24.49 -3.71 -1.78
CA LEU A 51 25.87 -4.14 -1.93
C LEU A 51 26.73 -3.03 -2.53
N ASP A 52 26.20 -2.24 -3.47
CA ASP A 52 26.88 -1.04 -4.00
C ASP A 52 27.15 0.02 -2.92
N GLU A 53 26.19 0.24 -2.01
CA GLU A 53 26.40 1.15 -0.87
C GLU A 53 27.52 0.66 0.06
N PHE A 54 27.55 -0.64 0.36
CA PHE A 54 28.58 -1.23 1.19
C PHE A 54 29.96 -1.16 0.54
N LEU A 55 30.04 -1.38 -0.78
CA LEU A 55 31.25 -1.21 -1.56
C LEU A 55 31.76 0.23 -1.47
N SER A 56 30.87 1.22 -1.58
CA SER A 56 31.26 2.63 -1.46
C SER A 56 31.75 3.01 -0.06
N ALA A 57 31.21 2.39 1.00
CA ALA A 57 31.53 2.73 2.38
C ALA A 57 32.78 1.99 2.91
N ASP A 58 32.90 0.69 2.64
CA ASP A 58 34.07 -0.11 3.01
C ASP A 58 34.36 -1.25 2.01
N PRO A 59 35.18 -1.00 0.98
CA PRO A 59 35.55 -2.00 -0.02
C PRO A 59 36.13 -3.30 0.57
N GLU A 60 36.88 -3.20 1.65
CA GLU A 60 37.52 -4.36 2.29
C GLU A 60 36.50 -5.29 2.96
N SER A 61 35.58 -4.74 3.76
CA SER A 61 34.48 -5.54 4.32
C SER A 61 33.55 -6.04 3.21
N TYR A 62 33.30 -5.22 2.19
CA TYR A 62 32.53 -5.64 1.02
C TYR A 62 33.13 -6.89 0.37
N ASP A 63 34.42 -6.90 0.04
CA ASP A 63 35.08 -8.04 -0.59
C ASP A 63 35.10 -9.29 0.30
N ALA A 64 35.29 -9.11 1.60
CA ALA A 64 35.27 -10.20 2.58
C ALA A 64 33.88 -10.84 2.70
N ILE A 65 32.83 -10.03 2.78
CA ILE A 65 31.44 -10.49 2.85
C ILE A 65 31.04 -11.12 1.50
N ARG A 66 31.42 -10.47 0.38
CA ARG A 66 31.10 -10.92 -0.98
C ARG A 66 31.61 -12.32 -1.29
N SER A 67 32.81 -12.65 -0.81
CA SER A 67 33.42 -13.96 -1.02
C SER A 67 32.68 -15.11 -0.32
N ASN A 68 31.71 -14.78 0.55
CA ASN A 68 30.90 -15.74 1.30
C ASN A 68 29.41 -15.71 0.91
N PHE A 69 29.04 -15.00 -0.16
CA PHE A 69 27.65 -14.92 -0.60
C PHE A 69 27.23 -16.12 -1.46
N ALA A 70 26.04 -16.65 -1.17
CA ALA A 70 25.24 -17.40 -2.13
C ALA A 70 24.46 -16.41 -3.00
N TRP A 71 24.57 -16.51 -4.32
CA TRP A 71 23.94 -15.57 -5.24
C TRP A 71 22.81 -16.22 -6.03
N TRP A 72 21.73 -15.48 -6.22
CA TRP A 72 20.64 -15.90 -7.08
C TRP A 72 19.92 -14.70 -7.69
N ASP A 73 19.45 -14.85 -8.92
CA ASP A 73 18.73 -13.80 -9.65
C ASP A 73 17.20 -13.93 -9.54
N ASP A 74 16.73 -15.15 -9.30
CA ASP A 74 15.33 -15.53 -9.45
C ASP A 74 14.57 -15.51 -8.11
N ILE A 75 13.28 -15.21 -8.20
CA ILE A 75 12.30 -15.52 -7.16
C ILE A 75 11.43 -16.66 -7.68
N VAL A 76 11.29 -17.70 -6.88
CA VAL A 76 10.42 -18.84 -7.14
C VAL A 76 9.19 -18.73 -6.26
N ILE A 77 8.03 -19.01 -6.83
CA ILE A 77 6.73 -19.04 -6.14
C ILE A 77 6.16 -20.43 -6.37
N GLU A 78 6.14 -21.24 -5.32
CA GLU A 78 5.49 -22.54 -5.31
C GLU A 78 4.11 -22.43 -4.64
N HIS A 79 3.06 -22.58 -5.44
CA HIS A 79 1.67 -22.45 -4.99
C HIS A 79 0.82 -23.49 -5.71
N ALA A 80 0.00 -24.23 -4.97
CA ALA A 80 -0.91 -25.24 -5.51
C ALA A 80 -0.24 -26.31 -6.41
N GLY A 81 1.03 -26.63 -6.16
CA GLY A 81 1.82 -27.59 -6.95
C GLY A 81 2.48 -26.99 -8.20
N ASP A 82 2.20 -25.72 -8.53
CA ASP A 82 2.86 -24.99 -9.60
C ASP A 82 4.13 -24.30 -9.11
N ARG A 83 5.20 -24.34 -9.91
CA ARG A 83 6.45 -23.61 -9.68
C ARG A 83 6.59 -22.46 -10.67
N THR A 84 6.49 -21.22 -10.21
CA THR A 84 6.63 -20.03 -11.06
C THR A 84 7.95 -19.33 -10.78
N VAL A 85 8.74 -19.08 -11.82
CA VAL A 85 10.04 -18.40 -11.73
C VAL A 85 9.88 -16.97 -12.23
N VAL A 86 10.41 -16.01 -11.46
CA VAL A 86 10.42 -14.58 -11.79
C VAL A 86 11.86 -14.10 -11.70
N GLY A 87 12.46 -13.77 -12.83
CA GLY A 87 13.87 -13.37 -12.89
C GLY A 87 14.14 -11.88 -12.70
N GLY A 88 15.43 -11.54 -12.75
CA GLY A 88 15.89 -10.14 -12.78
C GLY A 88 15.76 -9.41 -11.44
N ASN A 89 15.86 -10.14 -10.32
CA ASN A 89 15.75 -9.54 -8.99
C ASN A 89 17.10 -9.29 -8.30
N GLY A 90 18.10 -10.15 -8.51
CA GLY A 90 19.48 -10.01 -8.02
C GLY A 90 19.60 -9.95 -6.49
N PHE A 91 19.96 -11.07 -5.87
CA PHE A 91 20.10 -11.20 -4.42
C PHE A 91 21.37 -11.97 -4.03
N ALA A 92 21.87 -11.63 -2.84
CA ALA A 92 22.95 -12.33 -2.18
C ALA A 92 22.54 -12.74 -0.75
N GLY A 93 22.70 -14.01 -0.42
CA GLY A 93 22.52 -14.57 0.91
C GLY A 93 23.84 -14.79 1.62
N CYS A 94 23.93 -14.47 2.91
CA CYS A 94 25.07 -14.80 3.76
C CYS A 94 24.60 -15.39 5.09
N SER A 95 25.34 -16.34 5.63
CA SER A 95 25.20 -16.75 7.03
C SER A 95 25.36 -15.54 7.95
N ARG A 96 24.39 -15.32 8.85
CA ARG A 96 24.47 -14.26 9.85
C ARG A 96 25.69 -14.43 10.74
N GLN A 97 26.08 -15.67 11.04
CA GLN A 97 27.27 -15.97 11.83
C GLN A 97 28.54 -15.52 11.11
N THR A 98 28.67 -15.85 9.83
CA THR A 98 29.81 -15.42 8.99
C THR A 98 29.87 -13.90 8.88
N LEU A 99 28.74 -13.24 8.64
CA LEU A 99 28.68 -11.77 8.60
C LEU A 99 29.18 -11.14 9.91
N LEU A 100 28.71 -11.63 11.05
CA LEU A 100 29.12 -11.13 12.36
C LEU A 100 30.62 -11.39 12.61
N GLY A 101 31.12 -12.59 12.33
CA GLY A 101 32.53 -12.91 12.49
C GLY A 101 33.45 -12.01 11.65
N LEU A 102 33.07 -11.73 10.40
CA LEU A 102 33.82 -10.82 9.53
C LEU A 102 33.82 -9.38 10.08
N LEU A 103 32.67 -8.86 10.51
CA LEU A 103 32.56 -7.52 11.09
C LEU A 103 33.33 -7.41 12.43
N GLN A 104 33.26 -8.44 13.28
CA GLN A 104 34.02 -8.50 14.53
C GLN A 104 35.53 -8.49 14.27
N GLN A 105 36.00 -9.31 13.32
CA GLN A 105 37.43 -9.34 12.95
C GLN A 105 37.89 -7.96 12.46
N ARG A 106 37.12 -7.33 11.58
CA ARG A 106 37.43 -6.00 11.05
C ARG A 106 37.43 -4.92 12.13
N CYS A 107 36.49 -4.98 13.08
CA CYS A 107 36.50 -4.11 14.26
C CYS A 107 37.79 -4.29 15.08
N ALA A 108 38.22 -5.54 15.31
CA ALA A 108 39.44 -5.82 16.05
C ALA A 108 40.69 -5.32 15.32
N ASP A 109 40.77 -5.51 13.99
CA ASP A 109 41.88 -5.03 13.15
C ASP A 109 42.04 -3.50 13.21
N LEU A 110 40.93 -2.77 13.34
CA LEU A 110 40.90 -1.30 13.48
C LEU A 110 41.08 -0.82 14.94
N GLY A 111 41.21 -1.73 15.90
CA GLY A 111 41.40 -1.42 17.31
C GLY A 111 40.12 -0.95 18.02
N VAL A 112 38.95 -1.42 17.62
CA VAL A 112 37.70 -1.28 18.38
C VAL A 112 37.72 -2.27 19.55
N GLY A 113 37.39 -1.82 20.76
CA GLY A 113 37.26 -2.70 21.92
C GLY A 113 35.99 -3.54 21.83
N LEU A 114 36.10 -4.86 21.88
CA LEU A 114 34.95 -5.77 21.81
C LEU A 114 34.76 -6.48 23.16
N HIS A 115 33.61 -6.26 23.80
CA HIS A 115 33.26 -6.79 25.13
C HIS A 115 32.03 -7.68 25.02
N PHE A 116 32.24 -9.00 24.95
CA PHE A 116 31.16 -10.00 24.89
C PHE A 116 30.69 -10.44 26.27
N SER A 117 29.55 -11.13 26.33
CA SER A 117 28.93 -11.60 27.59
C SER A 117 28.75 -10.47 28.62
N THR A 118 28.53 -9.25 28.13
CA THR A 118 28.44 -8.04 28.95
C THR A 118 27.04 -7.47 28.86
N HIS A 119 26.19 -7.84 29.82
CA HIS A 119 24.87 -7.24 29.97
C HIS A 119 24.99 -5.82 30.52
N ILE A 120 24.24 -4.88 29.92
CA ILE A 120 24.15 -3.50 30.36
C ILE A 120 22.76 -3.28 30.95
N ASP A 121 22.71 -2.96 32.24
CA ASP A 121 21.49 -2.52 32.90
C ASP A 121 21.10 -1.12 32.40
N PRO A 122 19.87 -0.91 31.89
CA PRO A 122 19.38 0.41 31.45
C PRO A 122 19.59 1.51 32.49
N ASP A 123 19.38 1.22 33.77
CA ASP A 123 19.49 2.21 34.86
C ASP A 123 20.96 2.61 35.12
N ALA A 124 21.90 1.78 34.69
CA ALA A 124 23.33 2.00 34.85
C ALA A 124 23.97 2.72 33.65
N VAL A 125 23.26 2.93 32.53
CA VAL A 125 23.86 3.48 31.29
C VAL A 125 24.51 4.84 31.53
N GLU A 126 23.79 5.77 32.14
CA GLU A 126 24.30 7.13 32.37
C GLU A 126 25.50 7.18 33.34
N THR A 127 25.52 6.28 34.34
CA THR A 127 26.62 6.23 35.31
C THR A 127 27.84 5.50 34.75
N ARG A 128 27.64 4.35 34.10
CA ARG A 128 28.70 3.52 33.53
C ARG A 128 29.40 4.17 32.35
N PHE A 129 28.65 4.89 31.51
CA PHE A 129 29.17 5.57 30.32
C PHE A 129 29.20 7.09 30.51
N GLY A 130 29.31 7.54 31.77
CA GLY A 130 29.33 8.94 32.17
C GLY A 130 30.46 9.76 31.53
N ASP A 131 31.55 9.11 31.13
CA ASP A 131 32.71 9.73 30.47
C ASP A 131 32.71 9.56 28.93
N CYS A 132 31.70 8.92 28.36
CA CYS A 132 31.53 8.79 26.92
C CYS A 132 30.86 10.04 26.34
N ASP A 133 31.33 10.47 25.17
CA ASP A 133 30.73 11.56 24.39
C ASP A 133 29.41 11.11 23.74
N LEU A 134 29.34 9.84 23.32
CA LEU A 134 28.19 9.26 22.63
C LEU A 134 27.96 7.81 23.07
N VAL A 135 26.69 7.44 23.25
CA VAL A 135 26.24 6.07 23.47
C VAL A 135 25.32 5.66 22.31
N VAL A 136 25.71 4.67 21.52
CA VAL A 136 24.89 4.13 20.44
C VAL A 136 24.17 2.88 20.93
N VAL A 137 22.84 2.89 20.89
CA VAL A 137 21.98 1.80 21.33
C VAL A 137 21.54 0.98 20.12
N ALA A 138 22.16 -0.18 19.93
CA ALA A 138 22.01 -1.09 18.80
C ALA A 138 21.55 -2.52 19.22
N GLU A 139 20.84 -2.64 20.35
CA GLU A 139 20.38 -3.91 20.95
C GLU A 139 19.22 -4.60 20.20
N GLY A 140 18.79 -4.02 19.07
CA GLY A 140 17.75 -4.58 18.20
C GLY A 140 16.32 -4.48 18.75
N VAL A 141 15.44 -5.36 18.25
CA VAL A 141 13.99 -5.29 18.47
C VAL A 141 13.59 -5.33 19.95
N ASN A 142 14.34 -6.04 20.80
CA ASN A 142 14.05 -6.21 22.23
C ASN A 142 14.89 -5.29 23.14
N SER A 143 15.38 -4.14 22.66
CA SER A 143 16.24 -3.22 23.42
C SER A 143 15.63 -2.85 24.79
N PRO A 144 16.27 -3.25 25.91
CA PRO A 144 15.87 -2.85 27.26
C PRO A 144 16.04 -1.35 27.49
N ILE A 145 17.09 -0.74 26.92
CA ILE A 145 17.35 0.70 27.05
C ILE A 145 16.24 1.52 26.39
N ARG A 146 15.83 1.14 25.17
CA ARG A 146 14.69 1.80 24.52
C ARG A 146 13.42 1.67 25.36
N ALA A 147 13.18 0.50 25.96
CA ALA A 147 12.01 0.27 26.80
C ALA A 147 12.03 1.13 28.08
N ALA A 148 13.18 1.23 28.75
CA ALA A 148 13.34 2.06 29.95
C ALA A 148 13.13 3.56 29.67
N HIS A 149 13.42 4.01 28.44
CA HIS A 149 13.27 5.41 28.02
C HIS A 149 12.17 5.59 26.95
N ALA A 150 11.12 4.76 27.00
CA ALA A 150 10.09 4.73 25.95
C ALA A 150 9.41 6.08 25.70
N ASP A 151 9.11 6.83 26.78
CA ASP A 151 8.49 8.16 26.68
C ASP A 151 9.42 9.19 26.02
N ALA A 152 10.72 9.13 26.33
CA ALA A 152 11.71 10.07 25.78
C ALA A 152 11.90 9.86 24.27
N PHE A 153 11.91 8.62 23.82
CA PHE A 153 12.01 8.26 22.41
C PHE A 153 10.66 8.34 21.67
N GLY A 154 9.55 8.40 22.39
CA GLY A 154 8.20 8.34 21.81
C GLY A 154 7.98 7.02 21.07
N VAL A 155 8.23 5.90 21.77
CA VAL A 155 8.16 4.55 21.19
C VAL A 155 6.71 4.17 20.91
N ARG A 156 6.46 3.68 19.70
CA ARG A 156 5.22 2.98 19.33
C ARG A 156 5.60 1.58 18.83
N ALA A 157 5.04 0.56 19.48
CA ALA A 157 5.20 -0.83 19.10
C ALA A 157 3.82 -1.46 18.88
N ILE A 158 3.62 -2.15 17.76
CA ILE A 158 2.38 -2.83 17.42
C ILE A 158 2.70 -4.26 16.99
N ASP A 159 2.06 -5.22 17.63
CA ASP A 159 2.10 -6.62 17.20
C ASP A 159 1.26 -6.82 15.95
N THR A 160 1.87 -7.47 14.96
CA THR A 160 1.21 -7.89 13.72
C THR A 160 0.37 -9.14 13.95
N ARG A 161 -0.58 -9.40 13.04
CA ARG A 161 -1.55 -10.49 13.20
C ARG A 161 -0.86 -11.84 13.03
N ASN A 162 -0.12 -12.03 11.94
CA ASN A 162 0.47 -13.34 11.62
C ASN A 162 1.49 -13.79 12.68
N LYS A 163 1.55 -15.12 12.87
CA LYS A 163 2.57 -15.78 13.67
C LYS A 163 3.69 -16.24 12.74
N PHE A 164 4.93 -16.12 13.18
CA PHE A 164 6.08 -16.61 12.44
C PHE A 164 7.11 -17.27 13.35
N CYS A 165 7.92 -18.14 12.76
CA CYS A 165 9.15 -18.67 13.34
C CYS A 165 10.24 -18.70 12.26
N TRP A 166 11.51 -18.75 12.69
CA TRP A 166 12.67 -18.73 11.79
C TRP A 166 13.53 -19.96 12.04
N LEU A 167 13.62 -20.84 11.04
CA LEU A 167 14.36 -22.10 11.06
C LEU A 167 15.42 -22.13 9.95
N GLY A 168 16.31 -23.12 10.03
CA GLY A 168 17.21 -23.50 8.96
C GLY A 168 16.80 -24.85 8.37
N SER A 169 17.46 -25.25 7.29
CA SER A 169 17.38 -26.62 6.75
C SER A 169 18.64 -26.92 5.95
N THR A 170 18.93 -28.21 5.73
CA THR A 170 19.93 -28.65 4.76
C THR A 170 19.39 -28.72 3.33
N ARG A 171 18.11 -28.35 3.13
CA ARG A 171 17.47 -28.31 1.81
C ARG A 171 18.18 -27.29 0.90
N PRO A 172 18.83 -27.71 -0.19
CA PRO A 172 19.41 -26.75 -1.15
C PRO A 172 18.31 -26.01 -1.91
N LEU A 173 18.55 -24.73 -2.22
CA LEU A 173 17.65 -23.86 -2.98
C LEU A 173 18.47 -23.10 -4.01
N ASP A 174 18.01 -23.05 -5.25
CA ASP A 174 18.63 -22.34 -6.38
C ASP A 174 18.22 -20.86 -6.46
N ALA A 175 17.23 -20.45 -5.68
CA ALA A 175 16.61 -19.14 -5.70
C ALA A 175 15.91 -18.82 -4.37
N PHE A 176 15.58 -17.54 -4.15
CA PHE A 176 14.62 -17.19 -3.10
C PHE A 176 13.26 -17.79 -3.47
N THR A 177 12.73 -18.66 -2.62
CA THR A 177 11.51 -19.41 -2.87
C THR A 177 10.45 -19.11 -1.82
N PHE A 178 9.26 -18.72 -2.29
CA PHE A 178 8.05 -18.74 -1.49
C PHE A 178 7.38 -20.10 -1.63
N PHE A 179 7.27 -20.86 -0.54
CA PHE A 179 6.47 -22.09 -0.51
C PHE A 179 5.13 -21.83 0.16
N PHE A 180 4.05 -21.89 -0.61
CA PHE A 180 2.69 -21.78 -0.10
C PHE A 180 2.09 -23.17 0.09
N VAL A 181 1.77 -23.52 1.34
CA VAL A 181 1.17 -24.81 1.71
C VAL A 181 -0.22 -24.59 2.29
N ARG A 182 -1.19 -25.38 1.81
CA ARG A 182 -2.52 -25.48 2.40
C ARG A 182 -2.67 -26.82 3.11
N THR A 183 -3.19 -26.76 4.31
CA THR A 183 -3.56 -27.93 5.13
C THR A 183 -5.07 -27.96 5.32
N GLU A 184 -5.58 -29.00 5.98
CA GLU A 184 -6.99 -29.04 6.41
C GLU A 184 -7.35 -27.95 7.42
N ARG A 185 -6.36 -27.41 8.12
CA ARG A 185 -6.51 -26.50 9.27
C ARG A 185 -6.02 -25.07 8.97
N GLY A 186 -5.63 -24.77 7.73
CA GLY A 186 -5.24 -23.41 7.37
C GLY A 186 -4.12 -23.32 6.32
N TYR A 187 -3.49 -22.15 6.27
CA TYR A 187 -2.56 -21.73 5.21
C TYR A 187 -1.21 -21.35 5.81
N PHE A 188 -0.13 -21.74 5.14
CA PHE A 188 1.24 -21.45 5.54
C PHE A 188 2.04 -20.90 4.37
N CYS A 189 2.98 -20.03 4.67
CA CYS A 189 3.99 -19.54 3.74
C CYS A 189 5.37 -19.73 4.35
N ALA A 190 6.32 -20.29 3.60
CA ALA A 190 7.73 -20.24 3.94
C ALA A 190 8.48 -19.31 2.99
N HIS A 191 9.24 -18.38 3.56
CA HIS A 191 10.17 -17.50 2.86
C HIS A 191 11.55 -18.15 2.99
N SER A 192 12.00 -18.78 1.91
CA SER A 192 13.17 -19.65 1.96
C SER A 192 14.24 -19.26 0.96
N TYR A 193 15.50 -19.33 1.35
CA TYR A 193 16.63 -19.00 0.48
C TYR A 193 17.92 -19.62 1.00
N GLN A 194 18.84 -19.90 0.10
CA GLN A 194 20.18 -20.37 0.45
C GLN A 194 20.99 -19.24 1.08
N TYR A 195 21.78 -19.53 2.12
CA TYR A 195 22.67 -18.53 2.73
C TYR A 195 24.14 -18.97 2.83
N GLU A 196 24.40 -20.26 2.64
CA GLU A 196 25.72 -20.84 2.42
C GLU A 196 25.55 -22.19 1.72
N ALA A 197 26.66 -22.79 1.26
CA ALA A 197 26.62 -24.09 0.62
C ALA A 197 25.97 -25.15 1.54
N GLY A 198 24.92 -25.82 1.06
CA GLY A 198 24.24 -26.90 1.79
C GLY A 198 23.27 -26.46 2.89
N HIS A 199 23.05 -25.15 3.11
CA HIS A 199 22.10 -24.66 4.10
C HIS A 199 21.17 -23.55 3.58
N SER A 200 19.91 -23.62 3.99
CA SER A 200 18.87 -22.65 3.65
C SER A 200 18.13 -22.12 4.87
N THR A 201 17.68 -20.87 4.76
CA THR A 201 16.75 -20.22 5.69
C THR A 201 15.33 -20.65 5.38
N TRP A 202 14.52 -20.83 6.42
CA TRP A 202 13.08 -21.06 6.37
C TRP A 202 12.37 -20.15 7.38
N VAL A 203 11.91 -18.98 6.93
CA VAL A 203 11.04 -18.13 7.76
C VAL A 203 9.59 -18.53 7.45
N ILE A 204 8.95 -19.22 8.38
CA ILE A 204 7.61 -19.76 8.20
C ILE A 204 6.62 -18.83 8.89
N GLU A 205 5.59 -18.39 8.17
CA GLU A 205 4.50 -17.60 8.70
C GLU A 205 3.12 -18.22 8.42
N THR A 206 2.17 -17.90 9.30
CA THR A 206 0.79 -18.37 9.21
C THR A 206 -0.17 -17.45 9.97
N THR A 207 -1.48 -17.58 9.67
CA THR A 207 -2.51 -16.80 10.37
C THR A 207 -2.73 -17.32 11.79
N PRO A 208 -3.22 -16.49 12.74
CA PRO A 208 -3.52 -16.94 14.10
C PRO A 208 -4.45 -18.16 14.18
N GLU A 209 -5.42 -18.23 13.27
CA GLU A 209 -6.39 -19.32 13.22
C GLU A 209 -5.73 -20.62 12.79
N SER A 210 -4.84 -20.53 11.79
CA SER A 210 -4.05 -21.66 11.30
C SER A 210 -3.04 -22.13 12.35
N TRP A 211 -2.40 -21.19 13.06
CA TRP A 211 -1.46 -21.46 14.14
C TRP A 211 -2.14 -22.19 15.31
N ALA A 212 -3.23 -21.62 15.83
CA ALA A 212 -4.00 -22.23 16.92
C ALA A 212 -4.64 -23.56 16.49
N GLY A 213 -5.10 -23.66 15.24
CA GLY A 213 -5.67 -24.89 14.68
C GLY A 213 -4.70 -26.07 14.71
N HIS A 214 -3.38 -25.84 14.65
CA HIS A 214 -2.36 -26.88 14.75
C HIS A 214 -1.79 -27.09 16.16
N GLY A 215 -2.25 -26.33 17.17
CA GLY A 215 -1.84 -26.49 18.56
C GLY A 215 -0.43 -25.97 18.87
N PHE A 216 0.14 -25.11 18.02
CA PHE A 216 1.49 -24.55 18.20
C PHE A 216 1.65 -23.68 19.45
N ASP A 217 0.56 -23.33 20.13
CA ASP A 217 0.56 -22.66 21.44
C ASP A 217 1.03 -23.58 22.58
N THR A 218 0.96 -24.90 22.37
CA THR A 218 1.31 -25.91 23.38
C THR A 218 2.59 -26.68 23.07
N LEU A 219 3.10 -26.58 21.85
CA LEU A 219 4.30 -27.30 21.41
C LEU A 219 5.57 -26.57 21.84
N ASP A 220 6.58 -27.33 22.24
CA ASP A 220 7.93 -26.79 22.37
C ASP A 220 8.60 -26.57 20.99
N GLU A 221 9.86 -26.11 21.00
CA GLU A 221 10.60 -25.78 19.78
C GLU A 221 10.84 -26.99 18.87
N GLU A 222 11.21 -28.15 19.42
CA GLU A 222 11.48 -29.37 18.65
C GLU A 222 10.18 -29.98 18.11
N GLN A 223 9.12 -30.02 18.92
CA GLN A 223 7.81 -30.47 18.51
C GLN A 223 7.21 -29.56 17.42
N SER A 224 7.41 -28.25 17.54
CA SER A 224 7.01 -27.29 16.50
C SER A 224 7.75 -27.54 15.18
N ALA A 225 9.05 -27.80 15.23
CA ALA A 225 9.84 -28.13 14.04
C ALA A 225 9.36 -29.43 13.38
N GLN A 226 9.11 -30.50 14.15
CA GLN A 226 8.57 -31.76 13.60
C GLN A 226 7.19 -31.59 12.96
N ALA A 227 6.30 -30.80 13.58
CA ALA A 227 5.00 -30.50 12.99
C ALA A 227 5.14 -29.70 11.67
N LEU A 228 6.08 -28.77 11.62
CA LEU A 228 6.39 -28.01 10.40
C LEU A 228 7.03 -28.88 9.32
N GLU A 229 7.90 -29.82 9.67
CA GLU A 229 8.44 -30.81 8.73
C GLU A 229 7.33 -31.63 8.07
N ALA A 230 6.30 -32.02 8.83
CA ALA A 230 5.14 -32.72 8.30
C ALA A 230 4.32 -31.82 7.35
N ILE A 231 4.10 -30.55 7.69
CA ILE A 231 3.36 -29.58 6.85
C ILE A 231 4.13 -29.33 5.55
N PHE A 232 5.45 -29.13 5.63
CA PHE A 232 6.32 -28.79 4.50
C PHE A 232 7.04 -30.00 3.91
N ALA A 233 6.55 -31.23 4.14
CA ALA A 233 7.24 -32.47 3.71
C ALA A 233 7.57 -32.49 2.20
N GLY A 234 6.64 -32.01 1.36
CA GLY A 234 6.86 -31.85 -0.08
C GLY A 234 7.97 -30.85 -0.40
N PRO A 235 7.85 -29.57 0.01
CA PRO A 235 8.88 -28.54 -0.15
C PRO A 235 10.27 -28.93 0.39
N LEU A 236 10.32 -29.61 1.55
CA LEU A 236 11.57 -30.02 2.20
C LEU A 236 12.27 -31.20 1.51
N GLN A 237 11.54 -32.02 0.73
CA GLN A 237 12.08 -33.15 0.00
C GLN A 237 12.92 -34.11 0.87
N GLY A 238 12.47 -34.37 2.09
CA GLY A 238 13.13 -35.27 3.05
C GLY A 238 14.28 -34.66 3.86
N HIS A 239 14.58 -33.36 3.69
CA HIS A 239 15.49 -32.64 4.56
C HIS A 239 14.80 -32.19 5.85
N GLY A 240 15.50 -32.28 6.99
CA GLY A 240 14.98 -31.79 8.27
C GLY A 240 15.09 -30.27 8.44
N LEU A 241 14.39 -29.74 9.43
CA LEU A 241 14.50 -28.38 9.92
C LEU A 241 15.54 -28.29 11.05
N ILE A 242 16.28 -27.19 11.07
CA ILE A 242 17.30 -26.87 12.08
C ILE A 242 16.74 -25.76 12.97
N THR A 243 16.76 -25.98 14.28
CA THR A 243 16.26 -25.04 15.30
C THR A 243 17.39 -24.20 15.88
N ASN A 244 17.10 -22.93 16.21
CA ASN A 244 18.03 -22.01 16.88
C ASN A 244 17.25 -20.87 17.55
N ARG A 245 16.57 -21.18 18.68
CA ARG A 245 15.55 -20.31 19.29
C ARG A 245 14.47 -19.91 18.29
N SER A 246 14.04 -20.88 17.49
CA SER A 246 13.02 -20.86 16.45
C SER A 246 11.61 -20.81 17.03
N ILE A 247 11.37 -19.92 17.98
CA ILE A 247 10.09 -19.78 18.68
C ILE A 247 9.06 -19.02 17.85
N TRP A 248 7.80 -19.43 17.96
CA TRP A 248 6.67 -18.70 17.38
C TRP A 248 6.47 -17.35 18.06
N ARG A 249 6.28 -16.31 17.26
CA ARG A 249 6.01 -14.94 17.74
C ARG A 249 5.26 -14.14 16.70
N SER A 250 4.70 -13.00 17.11
CA SER A 250 4.20 -11.98 16.19
C SER A 250 5.35 -11.03 15.85
N PHE A 251 5.40 -10.52 14.61
CA PHE A 251 6.35 -9.46 14.28
C PHE A 251 5.90 -8.15 14.95
N GLN A 252 6.85 -7.39 15.49
CA GLN A 252 6.57 -6.08 16.09
C GLN A 252 6.98 -4.98 15.13
N THR A 253 6.01 -4.15 14.72
CA THR A 253 6.30 -2.90 14.02
C THR A 253 6.61 -1.83 15.06
N ILE A 254 7.87 -1.38 15.08
CA ILE A 254 8.40 -0.41 16.04
C ILE A 254 8.73 0.88 15.31
N SER A 255 8.37 2.02 15.88
CA SER A 255 8.79 3.35 15.43
C SER A 255 9.08 4.25 16.63
N CYS A 256 10.14 5.04 16.56
CA CYS A 256 10.46 6.05 17.58
C CYS A 256 10.34 7.45 16.98
N ALA A 257 9.58 8.32 17.67
CA ALA A 257 9.41 9.73 17.28
C ALA A 257 10.76 10.48 17.31
N LYS A 258 11.57 10.23 18.34
CA LYS A 258 12.94 10.75 18.48
C LYS A 258 13.94 9.62 18.45
N TRP A 259 15.12 9.88 17.91
CA TRP A 259 16.19 8.88 17.85
C TRP A 259 17.28 9.12 18.89
N ARG A 260 17.27 10.30 19.55
CA ARG A 260 18.20 10.63 20.64
C ARG A 260 17.49 10.87 21.96
N HIS A 261 18.13 10.46 23.05
CA HIS A 261 17.84 10.92 24.41
C HIS A 261 19.17 11.17 25.15
N GLY A 262 19.46 12.44 25.46
CA GLY A 262 20.75 12.81 26.03
C GLY A 262 21.90 12.43 25.10
N ARG A 263 22.79 11.55 25.58
CA ARG A 263 23.91 11.00 24.79
C ARG A 263 23.58 9.69 24.08
N MET A 264 22.37 9.15 24.28
CA MET A 264 21.95 7.88 23.68
C MET A 264 21.34 8.11 22.30
N LEU A 265 21.86 7.45 21.26
CA LEU A 265 21.30 7.43 19.90
C LEU A 265 20.88 6.01 19.50
N LEU A 266 19.64 5.84 19.06
CA LEU A 266 19.11 4.55 18.61
C LEU A 266 19.59 4.18 17.19
N LEU A 267 19.91 2.90 17.01
CA LEU A 267 20.39 2.34 15.74
C LEU A 267 19.71 1.00 15.40
N GLY A 268 19.41 0.80 14.11
CA GLY A 268 18.80 -0.44 13.60
C GLY A 268 17.41 -0.72 14.18
N ASP A 269 17.13 -1.99 14.48
CA ASP A 269 15.82 -2.43 15.01
C ASP A 269 15.51 -1.89 16.41
N ALA A 270 16.50 -1.34 17.13
CA ALA A 270 16.24 -0.59 18.36
C ALA A 270 15.46 0.71 18.06
N LYS A 271 15.56 1.23 16.84
CA LYS A 271 14.94 2.49 16.42
C LYS A 271 13.65 2.29 15.65
N ALA A 272 13.69 1.38 14.67
CA ALA A 272 12.59 1.12 13.75
C ALA A 272 12.73 -0.27 13.13
N THR A 273 11.62 -0.99 12.98
CA THR A 273 11.59 -2.33 12.37
C THR A 273 10.77 -2.33 11.07
N ALA A 274 11.16 -3.17 10.11
CA ALA A 274 10.40 -3.41 8.88
C ALA A 274 10.21 -4.92 8.68
N HIS A 275 8.98 -5.33 8.34
CA HIS A 275 8.65 -6.74 8.12
C HIS A 275 9.52 -7.34 6.98
N TRP A 276 10.09 -8.53 7.19
CA TRP A 276 11.07 -9.15 6.28
C TRP A 276 10.51 -9.46 4.89
N SER A 277 9.19 -9.39 4.70
CA SER A 277 8.53 -9.59 3.42
C SER A 277 9.02 -8.69 2.27
N ILE A 278 9.75 -7.60 2.56
CA ILE A 278 10.36 -6.72 1.55
C ILE A 278 11.89 -6.73 1.59
N GLY A 279 12.51 -7.63 2.36
CA GLY A 279 13.96 -7.70 2.56
C GLY A 279 14.38 -7.60 4.04
N SER A 280 15.65 -7.93 4.31
CA SER A 280 16.20 -8.11 5.66
C SER A 280 16.32 -6.80 6.45
N GLY A 281 15.83 -6.76 7.70
CA GLY A 281 16.07 -5.65 8.64
C GLY A 281 17.56 -5.35 8.88
N THR A 282 18.44 -6.29 8.54
CA THR A 282 19.90 -6.10 8.56
C THR A 282 20.34 -4.99 7.59
N LYS A 283 19.71 -4.89 6.40
CA LYS A 283 19.93 -3.79 5.44
C LYS A 283 19.69 -2.45 6.11
N LEU A 284 18.50 -2.28 6.71
CA LEU A 284 18.09 -1.05 7.38
C LEU A 284 19.09 -0.66 8.49
N ALA A 285 19.52 -1.64 9.28
CA ALA A 285 20.47 -1.42 10.37
C ALA A 285 21.85 -0.94 9.87
N MET A 286 22.38 -1.56 8.82
CA MET A 286 23.70 -1.22 8.27
C MET A 286 23.69 0.12 7.51
N GLU A 287 22.64 0.42 6.73
CA GLU A 287 22.49 1.73 6.08
C GLU A 287 22.37 2.86 7.11
N CYS A 288 21.61 2.62 8.19
CA CYS A 288 21.54 3.57 9.30
C CYS A 288 22.88 3.72 10.02
N ALA A 289 23.66 2.64 10.14
CA ALA A 289 24.99 2.68 10.76
C ALA A 289 25.97 3.53 9.93
N ALA A 290 25.97 3.36 8.61
CA ALA A 290 26.77 4.17 7.70
C ALA A 290 26.39 5.66 7.76
N ALA A 291 25.10 5.98 7.74
CA ALA A 291 24.63 7.36 7.85
C ALA A 291 24.96 8.00 9.22
N LEU A 292 24.78 7.27 10.32
CA LEU A 292 25.14 7.75 11.66
C LEU A 292 26.65 7.95 11.78
N SER A 293 27.46 7.02 11.26
CA SER A 293 28.92 7.17 11.19
C SER A 293 29.31 8.44 10.44
N GLY A 294 28.72 8.69 9.26
CA GLY A 294 28.98 9.91 8.48
C GLY A 294 28.59 11.19 9.24
N ALA A 295 27.46 11.16 9.95
CA ALA A 295 27.03 12.29 10.78
C ALA A 295 27.99 12.57 11.95
N VAL A 296 28.48 11.52 12.64
CA VAL A 296 29.47 11.64 13.72
C VAL A 296 30.80 12.17 13.19
N VAL A 297 31.29 11.65 12.07
CA VAL A 297 32.56 12.10 11.46
C VAL A 297 32.48 13.57 11.06
N ALA A 298 31.35 14.02 10.51
CA ALA A 298 31.19 15.39 10.05
C ALA A 298 31.04 16.42 11.17
N ASN A 299 30.46 16.04 12.32
CA ASN A 299 30.05 17.00 13.36
C ASN A 299 30.75 16.79 14.72
N GLY A 300 31.48 15.69 14.91
CA GLY A 300 32.27 15.41 16.10
C GLY A 300 31.43 15.38 17.39
N HIS A 301 31.75 16.28 18.33
CA HIS A 301 31.12 16.35 19.65
C HIS A 301 29.77 17.11 19.67
N ASP A 302 29.36 17.73 18.56
CA ASP A 302 28.06 18.42 18.47
C ASP A 302 26.94 17.41 18.20
N LEU A 303 26.39 16.84 19.27
CA LEU A 303 25.35 15.81 19.18
C LEU A 303 24.04 16.30 18.57
N ASP A 304 23.73 17.60 18.68
CA ASP A 304 22.54 18.18 18.06
C ASP A 304 22.70 18.20 16.54
N ALA A 305 23.89 18.58 16.05
CA ALA A 305 24.22 18.52 14.63
C ALA A 305 24.31 17.08 14.10
N VAL A 306 24.85 16.13 14.89
CA VAL A 306 24.86 14.70 14.56
C VAL A 306 23.43 14.17 14.40
N GLU A 307 22.54 14.41 15.36
CA GLU A 307 21.13 13.99 15.30
C GLU A 307 20.45 14.58 14.06
N ALA A 308 20.58 15.90 13.84
CA ALA A 308 19.96 16.56 12.70
C ALA A 308 20.44 16.00 11.35
N ALA A 309 21.73 15.72 11.20
CA ALA A 309 22.29 15.13 9.98
C ALA A 309 21.81 13.69 9.77
N TYR A 310 21.79 12.87 10.83
CA TYR A 310 21.34 11.48 10.76
C TYR A 310 19.83 11.38 10.45
N GLU A 311 19.01 12.20 11.10
CA GLU A 311 17.58 12.27 10.84
C GLU A 311 17.30 12.72 9.40
N LYS A 312 17.97 13.79 8.94
CA LYS A 312 17.83 14.27 7.56
C LYS A 312 18.18 13.20 6.53
N ALA A 313 19.21 12.40 6.80
CA ALA A 313 19.65 11.35 5.88
C ALA A 313 18.70 10.12 5.89
N ARG A 314 18.13 9.76 7.04
CA ARG A 314 17.48 8.44 7.21
C ARG A 314 16.02 8.43 7.62
N ARG A 315 15.43 9.52 8.12
CA ARG A 315 14.03 9.54 8.59
C ARG A 315 13.07 9.11 7.48
N THR A 316 13.07 9.82 6.36
CA THR A 316 12.17 9.54 5.23
C THR A 316 12.41 8.16 4.59
N PRO A 317 13.66 7.74 4.27
CA PRO A 317 13.90 6.40 3.73
C PRO A 317 13.45 5.24 4.65
N VAL A 318 13.65 5.38 5.97
CA VAL A 318 13.19 4.40 6.96
C VAL A 318 11.67 4.32 6.95
N GLU A 319 10.98 5.46 7.01
CA GLU A 319 9.51 5.51 7.01
C GLU A 319 8.90 4.94 5.72
N ILE A 320 9.51 5.21 4.56
CA ILE A 320 9.10 4.61 3.28
C ILE A 320 9.26 3.09 3.33
N THR A 321 10.38 2.60 3.86
CA THR A 321 10.64 1.16 3.99
C THR A 321 9.62 0.49 4.92
N GLN A 322 9.34 1.08 6.08
CA GLN A 322 8.33 0.58 7.01
C GLN A 322 6.94 0.57 6.38
N HIS A 323 6.57 1.63 5.64
CA HIS A 323 5.29 1.69 4.94
C HIS A 323 5.17 0.58 3.89
N ASN A 324 6.18 0.39 3.04
CA ASN A 324 6.19 -0.68 2.05
C ASN A 324 6.12 -2.07 2.69
N ALA A 325 6.80 -2.26 3.82
CA ALA A 325 6.76 -3.50 4.59
C ALA A 325 5.36 -3.76 5.14
N GLN A 326 4.68 -2.74 5.67
CA GLN A 326 3.32 -2.85 6.20
C GLN A 326 2.30 -3.19 5.09
N VAL A 327 2.44 -2.57 3.91
CA VAL A 327 1.60 -2.86 2.75
C VAL A 327 1.83 -4.30 2.27
N SER A 328 3.08 -4.75 2.23
CA SER A 328 3.44 -6.13 1.86
C SER A 328 2.93 -7.14 2.88
N LEU A 329 3.12 -6.88 4.17
CA LEU A 329 2.64 -7.72 5.28
C LEU A 329 1.14 -7.99 5.17
N ARG A 330 0.34 -6.96 4.87
CA ARG A 330 -1.12 -7.12 4.75
C ARG A 330 -1.51 -8.20 3.74
N TRP A 331 -0.80 -8.30 2.61
CA TRP A 331 -1.06 -9.35 1.62
C TRP A 331 -0.87 -10.77 2.21
N PHE A 332 0.13 -10.96 3.08
CA PHE A 332 0.34 -12.24 3.74
C PHE A 332 -0.64 -12.50 4.89
N GLU A 333 -1.05 -11.47 5.63
CA GLU A 333 -2.15 -11.58 6.61
C GLU A 333 -3.47 -11.95 5.93
N ASP A 334 -3.66 -11.50 4.69
CA ASP A 334 -4.82 -11.78 3.83
C ASP A 334 -4.57 -12.93 2.84
N MET A 335 -3.49 -13.72 2.97
CA MET A 335 -3.14 -14.79 2.02
C MET A 335 -4.27 -15.79 1.72
N PRO A 336 -5.17 -16.16 2.66
CA PRO A 336 -6.29 -17.06 2.35
C PRO A 336 -7.22 -16.49 1.26
N LEU A 337 -7.37 -15.16 1.19
CA LEU A 337 -8.21 -14.48 0.21
C LEU A 337 -7.62 -14.56 -1.22
N HIS A 338 -6.30 -14.72 -1.32
CA HIS A 338 -5.60 -14.80 -2.59
C HIS A 338 -5.55 -16.23 -3.17
N TRP A 339 -5.87 -17.25 -2.37
CA TRP A 339 -5.68 -18.66 -2.74
C TRP A 339 -6.49 -19.14 -3.96
N ARG A 340 -7.58 -18.43 -4.30
CA ARG A 340 -8.40 -18.75 -5.49
C ARG A 340 -7.81 -18.25 -6.79
N LYS A 341 -6.75 -17.42 -6.75
CA LYS A 341 -6.11 -16.92 -7.95
C LYS A 341 -5.38 -18.06 -8.67
N PRO A 342 -5.48 -18.14 -10.00
CA PRO A 342 -4.68 -19.07 -10.79
C PRO A 342 -3.20 -18.68 -10.74
N ARG A 343 -2.34 -19.55 -11.26
CA ARG A 343 -0.88 -19.52 -11.08
C ARG A 343 -0.26 -18.15 -11.31
N TYR A 344 -0.38 -17.59 -12.52
CA TYR A 344 0.32 -16.35 -12.86
C TYR A 344 -0.36 -15.12 -12.24
N HIS A 345 -1.68 -15.16 -12.04
CA HIS A 345 -2.44 -14.14 -11.32
C HIS A 345 -2.03 -14.05 -9.85
N PHE A 346 -1.87 -15.20 -9.19
CA PHE A 346 -1.36 -15.31 -7.83
C PHE A 346 0.08 -14.78 -7.76
N ALA A 347 0.96 -15.25 -8.65
CA ALA A 347 2.35 -14.84 -8.67
C ALA A 347 2.51 -13.33 -8.92
N PHE A 348 1.76 -12.76 -9.87
CA PHE A 348 1.80 -11.33 -10.14
C PHE A 348 1.23 -10.50 -8.98
N SER A 349 0.14 -10.96 -8.35
CA SER A 349 -0.42 -10.32 -7.14
C SER A 349 0.59 -10.31 -5.99
N LEU A 350 1.28 -11.43 -5.76
CA LEU A 350 2.35 -11.53 -4.77
C LEU A 350 3.48 -10.56 -5.13
N MET A 351 4.02 -10.60 -6.35
CA MET A 351 5.14 -9.76 -6.76
C MET A 351 4.82 -8.26 -6.68
N SER A 352 3.60 -7.86 -7.01
CA SER A 352 3.18 -6.45 -7.00
C SER A 352 2.71 -5.94 -5.62
N ARG A 353 2.68 -6.77 -4.58
CA ARG A 353 2.04 -6.47 -3.27
C ARG A 353 2.58 -5.22 -2.59
N ALA A 354 3.90 -5.01 -2.63
CA ALA A 354 4.55 -3.88 -1.99
C ALA A 354 4.42 -2.58 -2.79
N LYS A 355 3.73 -2.61 -3.94
CA LYS A 355 3.51 -1.48 -4.86
C LYS A 355 4.79 -0.89 -5.49
N ALA A 356 5.96 -1.41 -5.14
CA ALA A 356 7.24 -1.04 -5.73
C ALA A 356 7.42 -1.67 -7.11
N LEU A 357 7.07 -2.95 -7.25
CA LEU A 357 7.07 -3.66 -8.53
C LEU A 357 5.77 -3.41 -9.28
N THR A 358 5.88 -2.68 -10.37
CA THR A 358 4.78 -2.27 -11.26
C THR A 358 4.73 -3.15 -12.51
N TRP A 359 3.70 -2.96 -13.33
CA TRP A 359 3.60 -3.58 -14.65
C TRP A 359 4.89 -3.40 -15.46
N ASP A 360 5.33 -2.15 -15.64
CA ASP A 360 6.50 -1.83 -16.46
C ASP A 360 7.80 -2.31 -15.81
N ASN A 361 7.92 -2.18 -14.48
CA ASN A 361 9.11 -2.65 -13.74
C ASN A 361 9.28 -4.17 -13.84
N ILE A 362 8.17 -4.93 -13.74
CA ILE A 362 8.20 -6.38 -13.91
C ILE A 362 8.57 -6.73 -15.35
N GLY A 363 8.01 -6.04 -16.36
CA GLY A 363 8.37 -6.26 -17.76
C GLY A 363 9.86 -5.98 -18.07
N LEU A 364 10.45 -4.98 -17.41
CA LEU A 364 11.88 -4.67 -17.53
C LEU A 364 12.79 -5.73 -16.88
N ARG A 365 12.33 -6.34 -15.77
CA ARG A 365 13.05 -7.37 -15.01
C ARG A 365 12.95 -8.74 -15.68
N ASP A 366 11.72 -9.16 -16.01
CA ASP A 366 11.43 -10.44 -16.65
C ASP A 366 10.22 -10.34 -17.59
N SER A 367 10.52 -10.07 -18.86
CA SER A 367 9.50 -9.99 -19.92
C SER A 367 8.82 -11.32 -20.22
N ARG A 368 9.47 -12.47 -19.93
CA ARG A 368 8.86 -13.79 -20.13
C ARG A 368 7.80 -14.06 -19.08
N PHE A 369 8.08 -13.71 -17.82
CA PHE A 369 7.09 -13.78 -16.76
C PHE A 369 5.91 -12.85 -17.06
N LEU A 370 6.15 -11.61 -17.46
CA LEU A 370 5.05 -10.70 -17.81
C LEU A 370 4.21 -11.22 -18.98
N ALA A 371 4.82 -11.79 -20.03
CA ALA A 371 4.10 -12.40 -21.14
C ALA A 371 3.19 -13.55 -20.67
N ALA A 372 3.65 -14.39 -19.74
CA ALA A 372 2.84 -15.47 -19.17
C ALA A 372 1.68 -14.95 -18.30
N VAL A 373 1.91 -13.86 -17.55
CA VAL A 373 0.84 -13.16 -16.81
C VAL A 373 -0.21 -12.61 -17.77
N GLU A 374 0.21 -11.99 -18.87
CA GLU A 374 -0.70 -11.52 -19.90
C GLU A 374 -1.47 -12.67 -20.57
N ASP A 375 -0.80 -13.79 -20.90
CA ASP A 375 -1.46 -14.95 -21.51
C ASP A 375 -2.59 -15.48 -20.62
N GLU A 376 -2.32 -15.67 -19.32
CA GLU A 376 -3.34 -16.11 -18.36
C GLU A 376 -4.42 -15.03 -18.15
N PHE A 377 -4.05 -13.75 -18.14
CA PHE A 377 -5.00 -12.65 -18.01
C PHE A 377 -5.98 -12.60 -19.19
N TYR A 378 -5.49 -12.63 -20.43
CA TYR A 378 -6.34 -12.56 -21.62
C TYR A 378 -7.13 -13.85 -21.86
N ALA A 379 -6.57 -15.02 -21.53
CA ALA A 379 -7.32 -16.27 -21.59
C ALA A 379 -8.55 -16.20 -20.68
N ARG A 380 -8.36 -15.85 -19.40
CA ARG A 380 -9.47 -15.67 -18.45
C ARG A 380 -10.44 -14.58 -18.89
N TYR A 381 -9.92 -13.43 -19.31
CA TYR A 381 -10.77 -12.32 -19.72
C TYR A 381 -11.62 -12.68 -20.96
N SER A 382 -11.05 -13.40 -21.93
CA SER A 382 -11.79 -13.90 -23.09
C SER A 382 -12.83 -14.95 -22.69
N ASP A 383 -12.49 -15.87 -21.79
CA ASP A 383 -13.44 -16.87 -21.27
C ASP A 383 -14.61 -16.21 -20.51
N GLU A 384 -14.33 -15.18 -19.71
CA GLU A 384 -15.33 -14.47 -18.89
C GLU A 384 -16.23 -13.56 -19.74
N THR A 385 -15.72 -12.95 -20.81
CA THR A 385 -16.42 -11.89 -21.57
C THR A 385 -16.82 -12.28 -22.99
N GLY A 386 -16.24 -13.34 -23.54
CA GLY A 386 -16.39 -13.73 -24.95
C GLY A 386 -15.74 -12.76 -25.95
N ARG A 387 -14.93 -11.80 -25.49
CA ARG A 387 -14.28 -10.81 -26.36
C ARG A 387 -13.02 -11.38 -27.01
N ASP A 388 -12.79 -10.99 -28.26
CA ASP A 388 -11.50 -11.22 -28.93
C ASP A 388 -10.41 -10.41 -28.20
N THR A 389 -9.27 -11.03 -27.93
CA THR A 389 -8.13 -10.39 -27.25
C THR A 389 -6.84 -10.57 -28.03
N ALA A 390 -6.92 -10.88 -29.33
CA ALA A 390 -5.75 -11.07 -30.19
C ALA A 390 -4.84 -9.83 -30.25
N ASP A 391 -5.42 -8.64 -30.10
CA ASP A 391 -4.71 -7.35 -30.07
C ASP A 391 -4.10 -7.01 -28.69
N ARG A 392 -4.39 -7.79 -27.64
CA ARG A 392 -3.79 -7.72 -26.30
C ARG A 392 -3.65 -6.29 -25.76
N PRO A 393 -4.74 -5.51 -25.68
CA PRO A 393 -4.68 -4.17 -25.12
C PRO A 393 -4.29 -4.26 -23.64
N THR A 394 -3.26 -3.51 -23.21
CA THR A 394 -2.81 -3.56 -21.81
C THR A 394 -3.99 -3.49 -20.84
N PRO A 395 -3.95 -4.17 -19.67
CA PRO A 395 -5.13 -4.42 -18.85
C PRO A 395 -6.04 -3.19 -18.59
N MET A 396 -5.45 -2.00 -18.47
CA MET A 396 -6.18 -0.74 -18.32
C MET A 396 -7.14 -0.41 -19.47
N PHE A 397 -6.88 -0.89 -20.69
CA PHE A 397 -7.69 -0.67 -21.90
C PHE A 397 -8.67 -1.80 -22.18
N THR A 398 -8.68 -2.87 -21.39
CA THR A 398 -9.73 -3.90 -21.54
C THR A 398 -11.10 -3.31 -21.21
N PRO A 399 -12.13 -3.51 -22.06
CA PRO A 399 -13.49 -3.12 -21.74
C PRO A 399 -14.01 -3.74 -20.44
N PHE A 400 -15.01 -3.12 -19.83
CA PHE A 400 -15.66 -3.63 -18.62
C PHE A 400 -17.17 -3.55 -18.75
N ASP A 401 -17.83 -4.69 -18.58
CA ASP A 401 -19.28 -4.81 -18.63
C ASP A 401 -19.85 -4.83 -17.21
N LEU A 402 -20.90 -4.04 -16.96
CA LEU A 402 -21.63 -4.00 -15.71
C LEU A 402 -23.11 -3.74 -16.00
N ARG A 403 -23.97 -4.72 -15.70
CA ARG A 403 -25.37 -4.74 -16.18
C ARG A 403 -25.45 -4.49 -17.69
N GLY A 404 -26.22 -3.49 -18.15
CA GLY A 404 -26.31 -3.10 -19.56
C GLY A 404 -25.26 -2.07 -20.00
N LEU A 405 -24.32 -1.70 -19.12
CA LEU A 405 -23.28 -0.71 -19.41
C LEU A 405 -21.98 -1.40 -19.83
N THR A 406 -21.43 -1.01 -20.98
CA THR A 406 -20.06 -1.32 -21.38
C THR A 406 -19.20 -0.07 -21.27
N LEU A 407 -18.14 -0.13 -20.46
CA LEU A 407 -17.07 0.85 -20.42
C LEU A 407 -15.99 0.48 -21.44
N PRO A 408 -15.46 1.43 -22.23
CA PRO A 408 -14.46 1.14 -23.25
C PRO A 408 -13.07 0.83 -22.67
N ASN A 409 -12.82 1.16 -21.40
CA ASN A 409 -11.58 0.87 -20.69
C ASN A 409 -11.79 1.00 -19.15
N ARG A 410 -10.76 0.68 -18.37
CA ARG A 410 -10.79 0.67 -16.89
C ARG A 410 -10.44 2.02 -16.24
N VAL A 411 -10.28 3.07 -17.04
CA VAL A 411 -9.80 4.39 -16.59
C VAL A 411 -10.97 5.28 -16.22
N VAL A 412 -11.01 5.72 -14.96
CA VAL A 412 -12.13 6.47 -14.41
C VAL A 412 -11.68 7.86 -13.94
N MET A 413 -12.46 8.90 -14.24
CA MET A 413 -12.33 10.20 -13.57
C MET A 413 -13.10 10.15 -12.25
N ALA A 414 -12.39 10.37 -11.14
CA ALA A 414 -12.98 10.44 -9.82
C ALA A 414 -13.89 11.70 -9.66
N PRO A 415 -14.91 11.65 -8.80
CA PRO A 415 -15.75 12.79 -8.49
C PRO A 415 -14.93 13.84 -7.71
N MET A 416 -14.88 15.07 -8.24
CA MET A 416 -14.08 16.18 -7.71
C MET A 416 -14.91 17.46 -7.73
N ALA A 417 -15.30 17.97 -6.56
CA ALA A 417 -16.01 19.25 -6.44
C ALA A 417 -15.25 20.37 -7.14
N GLN A 418 -15.92 21.04 -8.08
CA GLN A 418 -15.35 22.15 -8.85
C GLN A 418 -15.65 23.50 -8.21
N TYR A 419 -16.64 23.56 -7.32
CA TYR A 419 -17.06 24.78 -6.62
C TYR A 419 -17.28 25.96 -7.58
N SER A 420 -17.89 25.68 -8.73
CA SER A 420 -18.05 26.61 -9.85
C SER A 420 -19.50 26.76 -10.30
N ALA A 421 -20.45 26.18 -9.57
CA ALA A 421 -21.87 26.31 -9.85
C ALA A 421 -22.42 27.64 -9.32
N ILE A 422 -23.54 28.09 -9.88
CA ILE A 422 -24.28 29.25 -9.38
C ILE A 422 -25.67 28.76 -9.04
N GLU A 423 -26.03 28.78 -7.75
CA GLU A 423 -27.29 28.20 -7.24
C GLU A 423 -27.57 26.76 -7.72
N GLY A 424 -26.51 25.96 -7.82
CA GLY A 424 -26.59 24.58 -8.29
C GLY A 424 -26.55 24.40 -9.81
N ASP A 425 -26.69 25.47 -10.59
CA ASP A 425 -26.71 25.41 -12.05
C ASP A 425 -25.30 25.28 -12.63
N LEU A 426 -25.19 24.60 -13.77
CA LEU A 426 -23.89 24.39 -14.41
C LEU A 426 -23.44 25.65 -15.13
N THR A 427 -22.22 26.08 -14.84
CA THR A 427 -21.54 27.11 -15.61
C THR A 427 -20.73 26.50 -16.77
N PRO A 428 -20.27 27.33 -17.75
CA PRO A 428 -19.37 26.88 -18.83
C PRO A 428 -18.09 26.17 -18.35
N TRP A 429 -17.69 26.38 -17.09
CA TRP A 429 -16.60 25.64 -16.45
C TRP A 429 -16.85 24.14 -16.49
N HIS A 430 -18.00 23.67 -15.99
CA HIS A 430 -18.33 22.25 -15.91
C HIS A 430 -18.36 21.61 -17.30
N PHE A 431 -18.97 22.31 -18.27
CA PHE A 431 -19.02 21.83 -19.65
C PHE A 431 -17.61 21.61 -20.20
N SER A 432 -16.72 22.61 -20.07
CA SER A 432 -15.33 22.49 -20.50
C SER A 432 -14.57 21.41 -19.73
N HIS A 433 -14.80 21.32 -18.42
CA HIS A 433 -14.12 20.40 -17.53
C HIS A 433 -14.39 18.94 -17.89
N TYR A 434 -15.66 18.53 -17.93
CA TYR A 434 -16.05 17.13 -18.17
C TYR A 434 -15.81 16.72 -19.62
N THR A 435 -16.12 17.58 -20.59
CA THR A 435 -15.90 17.27 -22.01
C THR A 435 -14.42 17.06 -22.35
N ALA A 436 -13.52 17.82 -21.72
CA ALA A 436 -12.08 17.62 -21.92
C ALA A 436 -11.60 16.22 -21.48
N ARG A 437 -12.14 15.65 -20.39
CA ARG A 437 -11.76 14.30 -19.93
C ARG A 437 -12.40 13.20 -20.76
N ALA A 438 -13.61 13.44 -21.26
CA ALA A 438 -14.26 12.55 -22.23
C ALA A 438 -13.46 12.48 -23.53
N LEU A 439 -13.11 13.65 -24.09
CA LEU A 439 -12.20 13.78 -25.23
C LEU A 439 -10.79 13.28 -24.92
N GLY A 440 -10.43 13.13 -23.66
CA GLY A 440 -9.15 12.56 -23.22
C GLY A 440 -9.11 11.03 -23.18
N GLY A 441 -10.24 10.35 -23.37
CA GLY A 441 -10.35 8.90 -23.45
C GLY A 441 -10.64 8.17 -22.14
N ALA A 442 -11.09 8.87 -21.09
CA ALA A 442 -11.58 8.19 -19.89
C ALA A 442 -12.80 7.31 -20.24
N GLY A 443 -12.85 6.09 -19.70
CA GLY A 443 -13.97 5.18 -19.93
C GLY A 443 -15.22 5.56 -19.15
N LEU A 444 -15.04 6.05 -17.92
CA LEU A 444 -16.12 6.53 -17.06
C LEU A 444 -15.73 7.86 -16.41
N ILE A 445 -16.67 8.78 -16.36
CA ILE A 445 -16.51 10.10 -15.73
C ILE A 445 -17.56 10.26 -14.65
N PHE A 446 -17.13 10.35 -13.39
CA PHE A 446 -18.02 10.80 -12.33
C PHE A 446 -18.17 12.31 -12.37
N THR A 447 -19.41 12.78 -12.26
CA THR A 447 -19.67 14.17 -11.86
C THR A 447 -19.11 14.39 -10.46
N GLU A 448 -18.82 15.64 -10.11
CA GLU A 448 -18.69 16.02 -8.71
C GLU A 448 -19.96 15.68 -7.92
N MET A 449 -19.87 15.73 -6.59
CA MET A 449 -21.04 15.54 -5.73
C MET A 449 -22.13 16.55 -6.10
N THR A 450 -23.22 16.04 -6.65
CA THR A 450 -24.41 16.80 -7.03
C THR A 450 -25.47 16.64 -5.97
N CYS A 451 -26.03 17.76 -5.54
CA CYS A 451 -26.86 17.82 -4.34
C CYS A 451 -28.35 17.69 -4.69
N PRO A 452 -29.14 16.87 -3.96
CA PRO A 452 -30.57 16.68 -4.24
C PRO A 452 -31.46 17.82 -3.73
N THR A 453 -30.93 18.74 -2.92
CA THR A 453 -31.59 19.94 -2.40
C THR A 453 -30.58 21.07 -2.18
N PRO A 454 -31.02 22.34 -2.04
CA PRO A 454 -30.14 23.46 -1.72
C PRO A 454 -29.40 23.31 -0.38
N ASP A 455 -30.02 22.72 0.65
CA ASP A 455 -29.43 22.50 1.98
C ASP A 455 -28.50 21.27 2.05
N ALA A 456 -28.51 20.43 1.02
CA ALA A 456 -27.60 19.29 0.88
C ALA A 456 -26.18 19.69 0.42
N ARG A 457 -25.97 20.95 0.01
CA ARG A 457 -24.70 21.44 -0.54
C ARG A 457 -23.59 21.54 0.51
N ILE A 458 -22.34 21.36 0.05
CA ILE A 458 -21.14 21.70 0.84
C ILE A 458 -21.04 23.23 0.91
N THR A 459 -21.00 23.87 -0.26
CA THR A 459 -20.85 25.32 -0.43
C THR A 459 -21.94 25.85 -1.36
N THR A 460 -22.11 27.16 -1.41
CA THR A 460 -23.04 27.80 -2.36
C THR A 460 -22.73 27.50 -3.82
N ALA A 461 -21.49 27.12 -4.13
CA ALA A 461 -20.99 26.83 -5.48
C ALA A 461 -20.98 25.33 -5.85
N CYS A 462 -21.64 24.48 -5.07
CA CYS A 462 -21.86 23.07 -5.42
C CYS A 462 -22.98 22.89 -6.45
N THR A 463 -22.84 21.90 -7.31
CA THR A 463 -23.85 21.53 -8.31
C THR A 463 -25.12 20.93 -7.69
N GLY A 464 -26.26 21.13 -8.35
CA GLY A 464 -27.58 20.68 -7.93
C GLY A 464 -28.27 19.78 -8.94
N LEU A 465 -29.26 19.02 -8.45
CA LEU A 465 -30.24 18.31 -9.27
C LEU A 465 -31.61 18.26 -8.59
N TRP A 466 -32.06 19.39 -8.05
CA TRP A 466 -33.34 19.51 -7.33
C TRP A 466 -34.47 20.09 -8.18
N ASN A 467 -34.15 20.64 -9.36
CA ASN A 467 -35.12 21.27 -10.26
C ASN A 467 -34.88 20.91 -11.73
N ASP A 468 -35.80 21.33 -12.60
CA ASP A 468 -35.81 20.94 -14.01
C ASP A 468 -34.79 21.72 -14.86
N ALA A 469 -34.40 22.93 -14.45
CA ALA A 469 -33.35 23.71 -15.14
C ALA A 469 -31.99 23.01 -14.99
N GLN A 470 -31.68 22.55 -13.77
CA GLN A 470 -30.48 21.77 -13.49
C GLN A 470 -30.48 20.45 -14.27
N GLN A 471 -31.63 19.76 -14.35
CA GLN A 471 -31.75 18.56 -15.18
C GLN A 471 -31.43 18.87 -16.65
N ALA A 472 -31.94 19.97 -17.21
CA ALA A 472 -31.68 20.36 -18.60
C ALA A 472 -30.19 20.65 -18.85
N ASP A 473 -29.51 21.31 -17.91
CA ASP A 473 -28.07 21.56 -17.99
C ASP A 473 -27.25 20.26 -18.02
N TRP A 474 -27.56 19.32 -17.13
CA TRP A 474 -26.91 18.01 -17.12
C TRP A 474 -27.21 17.21 -18.38
N THR A 475 -28.46 17.24 -18.87
CA THR A 475 -28.87 16.57 -20.12
C THR A 475 -28.01 17.04 -21.29
N ARG A 476 -27.86 18.37 -21.45
CA ARG A 476 -27.04 18.97 -22.51
C ARG A 476 -25.58 18.52 -22.45
N LEU A 477 -25.01 18.39 -21.26
CA LEU A 477 -23.64 17.94 -21.07
C LEU A 477 -23.48 16.45 -21.41
N VAL A 478 -24.36 15.59 -20.87
CA VAL A 478 -24.29 14.14 -21.06
C VAL A 478 -24.51 13.78 -22.54
N GLU A 479 -25.52 14.37 -23.19
CA GLU A 479 -25.78 14.15 -24.62
C GLU A 479 -24.57 14.54 -25.48
N PHE A 480 -23.93 15.68 -25.18
CA PHE A 480 -22.73 16.08 -25.92
C PHE A 480 -21.60 15.05 -25.77
N ILE A 481 -21.35 14.56 -24.54
CA ILE A 481 -20.30 13.57 -24.29
C ILE A 481 -20.57 12.27 -25.06
N HIS A 482 -21.81 11.78 -25.04
CA HIS A 482 -22.21 10.56 -25.74
C HIS A 482 -22.11 10.68 -27.25
N VAL A 483 -22.46 11.84 -27.81
CA VAL A 483 -22.35 12.10 -29.26
C VAL A 483 -20.88 12.23 -29.68
N ALA A 484 -20.05 12.89 -28.87
CA ALA A 484 -18.68 13.21 -29.26
C ALA A 484 -17.67 12.09 -28.97
N THR A 485 -17.97 11.19 -28.04
CA THR A 485 -17.00 10.24 -27.47
C THR A 485 -17.66 8.93 -27.00
N PRO A 486 -16.91 7.83 -26.86
CA PRO A 486 -17.42 6.60 -26.24
C PRO A 486 -17.49 6.65 -24.70
N ALA A 487 -17.06 7.74 -24.06
CA ALA A 487 -17.02 7.84 -22.60
C ALA A 487 -18.42 7.79 -21.99
N LYS A 488 -18.49 7.20 -20.79
CA LYS A 488 -19.72 7.09 -20.00
C LYS A 488 -19.71 8.07 -18.84
N VAL A 489 -20.88 8.51 -18.40
CA VAL A 489 -21.02 9.52 -17.35
C VAL A 489 -21.82 8.96 -16.18
N ALA A 490 -21.21 8.99 -15.00
CA ALA A 490 -21.82 8.61 -13.74
C ALA A 490 -22.20 9.86 -12.93
N LEU A 491 -23.43 9.89 -12.43
CA LEU A 491 -23.91 10.91 -11.51
C LEU A 491 -23.56 10.50 -10.08
N GLN A 492 -22.80 11.33 -9.35
CA GLN A 492 -22.66 11.16 -7.90
C GLN A 492 -23.67 12.04 -7.16
N LEU A 493 -24.61 11.42 -6.43
CA LEU A 493 -25.54 12.14 -5.54
C LEU A 493 -25.06 12.10 -4.10
N GLY A 494 -25.07 13.25 -3.43
CA GLY A 494 -24.65 13.34 -2.03
C GLY A 494 -25.29 14.49 -1.26
N HIS A 495 -25.19 14.40 0.07
CA HIS A 495 -25.69 15.40 0.99
C HIS A 495 -24.62 15.69 2.04
N ALA A 496 -24.14 16.93 2.12
CA ALA A 496 -22.98 17.31 2.93
C ALA A 496 -23.18 17.11 4.44
N GLY A 497 -24.42 17.14 4.90
CA GLY A 497 -24.76 16.87 6.31
C GLY A 497 -24.08 17.89 7.22
N ARG A 498 -23.46 17.44 8.30
CA ARG A 498 -22.74 18.31 9.26
C ARG A 498 -21.54 19.08 8.69
N LYS A 499 -21.12 18.78 7.46
CA LYS A 499 -20.05 19.46 6.72
C LYS A 499 -20.59 20.39 5.62
N GLY A 500 -21.90 20.61 5.59
CA GLY A 500 -22.53 21.57 4.69
C GLY A 500 -22.47 23.00 5.20
N SER A 501 -22.93 23.94 4.39
CA SER A 501 -22.97 25.37 4.72
C SER A 501 -21.58 25.95 5.02
N THR A 502 -20.59 25.64 4.19
CA THR A 502 -19.21 26.12 4.33
C THR A 502 -18.79 27.02 3.19
N ASN A 503 -17.69 27.76 3.42
CA ASN A 503 -16.99 28.52 2.39
C ASN A 503 -16.53 27.63 1.23
N VAL A 504 -16.41 28.24 0.04
CA VAL A 504 -15.56 27.67 -1.01
C VAL A 504 -14.12 27.57 -0.50
N PRO A 505 -13.32 26.57 -0.94
CA PRO A 505 -12.01 26.29 -0.34
C PRO A 505 -11.05 27.49 -0.29
N GLU A 506 -11.10 28.38 -1.28
CA GLU A 506 -10.30 29.61 -1.32
C GLU A 506 -10.52 30.53 -0.11
N LEU A 507 -11.74 30.55 0.43
CA LEU A 507 -12.12 31.37 1.58
C LEU A 507 -12.02 30.61 2.92
N GLY A 508 -11.48 29.38 2.91
CA GLY A 508 -11.31 28.54 4.09
C GLY A 508 -12.09 27.23 4.00
N GLU A 509 -11.40 26.14 3.68
CA GLU A 509 -12.00 24.81 3.52
C GLU A 509 -12.65 24.30 4.83
N ASN A 510 -13.86 23.75 4.73
CA ASN A 510 -14.67 23.24 5.84
C ASN A 510 -15.04 24.27 6.93
N LEU A 511 -14.75 25.56 6.73
CA LEU A 511 -15.13 26.63 7.65
C LEU A 511 -16.50 27.20 7.27
N PRO A 512 -17.35 27.56 8.25
CA PRO A 512 -18.64 28.17 7.95
C PRO A 512 -18.48 29.52 7.25
N MET A 513 -19.51 29.92 6.50
CA MET A 513 -19.57 31.27 5.92
C MET A 513 -19.84 32.31 7.02
N ALA A 514 -19.50 33.57 6.77
CA ALA A 514 -19.81 34.66 7.71
C ALA A 514 -21.32 34.94 7.78
N GLU A 515 -22.01 34.88 6.63
CA GLU A 515 -23.44 35.14 6.48
C GLU A 515 -24.06 34.13 5.50
N GLY A 516 -25.39 33.99 5.50
CA GLY A 516 -26.11 33.14 4.53
C GLY A 516 -26.02 31.63 4.80
N ASN A 517 -25.63 31.21 6.01
CA ASN A 517 -25.63 29.81 6.39
C ASN A 517 -27.05 29.22 6.46
N TRP A 518 -27.16 27.93 6.22
CA TRP A 518 -28.41 27.16 6.38
C TRP A 518 -28.27 26.08 7.46
N PRO A 519 -29.40 25.56 7.99
CA PRO A 519 -29.37 24.45 8.94
C PRO A 519 -28.69 23.21 8.36
N VAL A 520 -27.81 22.60 9.13
CA VAL A 520 -27.13 21.35 8.77
C VAL A 520 -27.66 20.18 9.60
N TRP A 521 -27.65 18.99 9.00
CA TRP A 521 -28.31 17.79 9.55
C TRP A 521 -27.31 16.65 9.71
N SER A 522 -27.50 15.80 10.72
CA SER A 522 -26.66 14.62 10.94
C SER A 522 -27.34 13.53 11.75
N ALA A 523 -26.65 12.39 11.91
CA ALA A 523 -27.09 11.29 12.76
C ALA A 523 -27.14 11.68 14.25
N SER A 524 -26.24 12.57 14.68
CA SER A 524 -26.12 13.06 16.06
C SER A 524 -25.68 14.53 16.08
N PRO A 525 -25.94 15.29 17.16
CA PRO A 525 -25.66 16.73 17.24
C PRO A 525 -24.17 17.01 17.54
N LEU A 526 -23.29 16.48 16.69
CA LEU A 526 -21.84 16.59 16.82
C LEU A 526 -21.29 17.47 15.69
N PRO A 527 -20.78 18.69 15.95
CA PRO A 527 -20.18 19.54 14.93
C PRO A 527 -18.94 18.86 14.30
N TYR A 528 -18.54 19.32 13.11
CA TYR A 528 -17.30 18.84 12.50
C TYR A 528 -16.06 19.39 13.22
N PHE A 529 -16.02 20.72 13.43
CA PHE A 529 -15.08 21.37 14.34
C PHE A 529 -15.82 21.92 15.57
N ASP A 530 -15.44 21.48 16.77
CA ASP A 530 -16.14 21.80 18.03
C ASP A 530 -16.36 23.30 18.27
N ASN A 531 -15.41 24.15 17.88
CA ASN A 531 -15.43 25.59 18.15
C ASN A 531 -15.66 26.46 16.90
N ALA A 532 -15.99 25.86 15.76
CA ALA A 532 -16.15 26.61 14.51
C ALA A 532 -17.34 26.16 13.68
N SER A 533 -17.64 24.87 13.60
CA SER A 533 -18.76 24.38 12.78
C SER A 533 -20.10 24.54 13.52
N PRO A 534 -21.21 24.78 12.79
CA PRO A 534 -22.54 24.71 13.39
C PRO A 534 -22.81 23.33 13.98
N VAL A 535 -23.50 23.28 15.12
CA VAL A 535 -24.00 22.03 15.69
C VAL A 535 -25.13 21.52 14.79
N PRO A 536 -25.04 20.31 14.23
CA PRO A 536 -26.07 19.79 13.35
C PRO A 536 -27.33 19.43 14.13
N ILE A 537 -28.48 19.59 13.48
CA ILE A 537 -29.74 19.08 13.98
C ILE A 537 -29.73 17.56 13.80
N GLU A 538 -29.99 16.83 14.89
CA GLU A 538 -30.15 15.38 14.84
C GLU A 538 -31.39 15.04 14.01
N LEU A 539 -31.25 14.15 13.03
CA LEU A 539 -32.35 13.74 12.18
C LEU A 539 -33.41 12.95 12.96
N ASP A 540 -34.67 13.36 12.78
CA ASP A 540 -35.84 12.54 13.09
C ASP A 540 -36.30 11.74 11.87
N ARG A 541 -37.30 10.87 12.05
CA ARG A 541 -37.82 10.03 10.96
C ARG A 541 -38.47 10.82 9.83
N ALA A 542 -39.12 11.96 10.12
CA ALA A 542 -39.76 12.78 9.11
C ALA A 542 -38.71 13.38 8.16
N LYS A 543 -37.67 14.01 8.71
CA LYS A 543 -36.58 14.58 7.91
C LYS A 543 -35.75 13.49 7.21
N MET A 544 -35.59 12.30 7.80
CA MET A 544 -35.00 11.15 7.09
C MET A 544 -35.81 10.78 5.83
N HIS A 545 -37.15 10.76 5.91
CA HIS A 545 -38.01 10.52 4.75
C HIS A 545 -37.87 11.64 3.72
N ASP A 546 -37.90 12.91 4.12
CA ASP A 546 -37.74 14.04 3.20
C ASP A 546 -36.41 13.97 2.44
N ILE A 547 -35.32 13.65 3.15
CA ILE A 547 -34.00 13.49 2.54
C ILE A 547 -34.02 12.32 1.55
N ARG A 548 -34.52 11.14 1.95
CA ARG A 548 -34.66 9.99 1.06
C ARG A 548 -35.43 10.36 -0.22
N ASP A 549 -36.56 11.03 -0.07
CA ASP A 549 -37.44 11.38 -1.18
C ASP A 549 -36.78 12.43 -2.11
N SER A 550 -35.94 13.31 -1.56
CA SER A 550 -35.13 14.23 -2.36
C SER A 550 -34.06 13.50 -3.20
N PHE A 551 -33.40 12.47 -2.63
CA PHE A 551 -32.48 11.61 -3.37
C PHE A 551 -33.20 10.84 -4.49
N VAL A 552 -34.40 10.33 -4.23
CA VAL A 552 -35.24 9.68 -5.24
C VAL A 552 -35.62 10.64 -6.37
N ALA A 553 -36.05 11.86 -6.03
CA ALA A 553 -36.40 12.86 -7.04
C ALA A 553 -35.20 13.23 -7.93
N ALA A 554 -34.02 13.43 -7.33
CA ALA A 554 -32.78 13.67 -8.08
C ALA A 554 -32.35 12.46 -8.91
N THR A 555 -32.58 11.24 -8.42
CA THR A 555 -32.33 9.98 -9.16
C THR A 555 -33.18 9.89 -10.43
N ILE A 556 -34.48 10.20 -10.33
CA ILE A 556 -35.39 10.24 -11.48
C ILE A 556 -34.94 11.28 -12.51
N ARG A 557 -34.53 12.47 -12.05
CA ARG A 557 -33.98 13.51 -12.93
C ARG A 557 -32.68 13.07 -13.60
N GLY A 558 -31.79 12.41 -12.86
CA GLY A 558 -30.55 11.86 -13.41
C GLY A 558 -30.82 10.82 -14.50
N ALA A 559 -31.81 9.94 -14.29
CA ALA A 559 -32.15 8.92 -15.27
C ALA A 559 -32.65 9.55 -16.59
N ARG A 560 -33.47 10.61 -16.47
CA ARG A 560 -33.97 11.40 -17.59
C ARG A 560 -32.87 12.20 -18.29
N ALA A 561 -31.89 12.70 -17.54
CA ALA A 561 -30.72 13.40 -18.09
C ALA A 561 -29.75 12.48 -18.84
N GLY A 562 -29.99 11.17 -18.84
CA GLY A 562 -29.23 10.22 -19.65
C GLY A 562 -27.97 9.67 -19.00
N PHE A 563 -27.74 9.91 -17.70
CA PHE A 563 -26.58 9.33 -17.01
C PHE A 563 -26.57 7.80 -17.12
N ASP A 564 -25.38 7.24 -17.37
CA ASP A 564 -25.16 5.80 -17.59
C ASP A 564 -25.11 5.02 -16.28
N MET A 565 -24.73 5.69 -15.19
CA MET A 565 -24.53 5.10 -13.88
C MET A 565 -24.87 6.12 -12.78
N LEU A 566 -25.31 5.61 -11.63
CA LEU A 566 -25.60 6.41 -10.44
C LEU A 566 -24.69 5.99 -9.28
N GLU A 567 -24.15 6.93 -8.53
CA GLU A 567 -23.39 6.68 -7.31
C GLU A 567 -24.02 7.38 -6.10
N LEU A 568 -24.29 6.60 -5.05
CA LEU A 568 -24.62 7.15 -3.74
C LEU A 568 -23.34 7.54 -3.00
N HIS A 569 -23.21 8.81 -2.63
CA HIS A 569 -22.09 9.28 -1.83
C HIS A 569 -22.31 9.00 -0.34
N ALA A 570 -21.76 7.89 0.14
CA ALA A 570 -21.73 7.49 1.56
C ALA A 570 -20.29 7.48 2.12
N ALA A 571 -19.52 8.50 1.76
CA ALA A 571 -18.12 8.65 2.15
C ALA A 571 -17.82 10.08 2.67
N HIS A 572 -16.59 10.27 3.12
CA HIS A 572 -15.97 11.57 3.44
C HIS A 572 -16.60 12.39 4.57
N GLY A 573 -17.28 11.72 5.49
CA GLY A 573 -17.90 12.37 6.65
C GLY A 573 -19.13 13.22 6.34
N TYR A 574 -19.62 13.17 5.10
CA TYR A 574 -20.90 13.75 4.72
C TYR A 574 -22.06 12.98 5.37
N LEU A 575 -23.31 13.33 5.07
CA LEU A 575 -24.48 12.85 5.83
C LEU A 575 -24.47 11.33 6.02
N LEU A 576 -24.42 10.56 4.93
CA LEU A 576 -24.55 9.11 5.01
C LEU A 576 -23.30 8.44 5.58
N ALA A 577 -22.10 8.96 5.31
CA ALA A 577 -20.89 8.50 5.98
C ALA A 577 -20.91 8.78 7.50
N GLY A 578 -21.53 9.90 7.90
CA GLY A 578 -21.74 10.25 9.29
C GLY A 578 -22.63 9.26 10.04
N PHE A 579 -23.63 8.67 9.36
CA PHE A 579 -24.40 7.53 9.88
C PHE A 579 -23.54 6.27 10.00
N LEU A 580 -22.71 6.00 8.99
CA LEU A 580 -21.87 4.81 8.96
C LEU A 580 -20.79 4.84 10.05
N SER A 581 -20.21 5.98 10.42
CA SER A 581 -19.11 5.98 11.40
C SER A 581 -19.61 5.97 12.87
N PRO A 582 -19.07 5.09 13.72
CA PRO A 582 -19.36 5.10 15.16
C PRO A 582 -18.80 6.33 15.89
N LEU A 583 -17.90 7.09 15.27
CA LEU A 583 -17.37 8.33 15.86
C LEU A 583 -18.39 9.45 15.84
N THR A 584 -19.29 9.43 14.85
CA THR A 584 -20.20 10.53 14.53
C THR A 584 -21.66 10.16 14.67
N ASN A 585 -21.99 8.87 14.64
CA ASN A 585 -23.31 8.36 14.96
C ASN A 585 -23.33 7.81 16.39
N ARG A 586 -23.90 8.60 17.30
CA ARG A 586 -24.08 8.27 18.73
C ARG A 586 -25.52 7.93 19.08
N ARG A 587 -26.35 7.64 18.08
CA ARG A 587 -27.75 7.27 18.29
C ARG A 587 -27.85 5.95 19.06
N THR A 588 -28.93 5.83 19.81
CA THR A 588 -29.27 4.63 20.61
C THR A 588 -30.54 3.93 20.12
N ASP A 589 -31.15 4.46 19.06
CA ASP A 589 -32.26 3.84 18.34
C ASP A 589 -31.75 2.86 17.26
N ASP A 590 -32.65 2.37 16.42
CA ASP A 590 -32.35 1.39 15.35
C ASP A 590 -31.41 1.93 14.25
N TYR A 591 -31.01 3.20 14.32
CA TYR A 591 -30.11 3.85 13.38
C TYR A 591 -28.70 4.07 13.95
N GLY A 592 -28.39 3.58 15.17
CA GLY A 592 -27.07 3.68 15.80
C GLY A 592 -26.60 2.38 16.47
N GLY A 593 -25.38 2.40 17.00
CA GLY A 593 -24.74 1.23 17.63
C GLY A 593 -24.06 0.30 16.62
N SER A 594 -24.67 -0.86 16.35
CA SER A 594 -24.09 -1.90 15.49
C SER A 594 -23.84 -1.40 14.05
N ALA A 595 -22.91 -2.03 13.32
CA ALA A 595 -22.62 -1.68 11.94
C ALA A 595 -23.87 -1.71 11.03
N LEU A 596 -24.75 -2.71 11.22
CA LEU A 596 -26.00 -2.83 10.46
C LEU A 596 -27.01 -1.73 10.82
N ASN A 597 -27.14 -1.36 12.10
CA ASN A 597 -28.02 -0.25 12.49
C ASN A 597 -27.50 1.08 11.95
N ARG A 598 -26.20 1.34 12.05
CA ARG A 598 -25.54 2.50 11.44
C ARG A 598 -25.74 2.57 9.93
N ALA A 599 -25.74 1.42 9.25
CA ALA A 599 -26.00 1.34 7.81
C ALA A 599 -27.48 1.47 7.42
N ARG A 600 -28.42 1.37 8.36
CA ARG A 600 -29.86 1.29 8.07
C ARG A 600 -30.38 2.46 7.25
N PHE A 601 -30.12 3.71 7.66
CA PHE A 601 -30.59 4.88 6.92
C PHE A 601 -29.89 5.02 5.54
N PRO A 602 -28.56 4.90 5.42
CA PRO A 602 -27.90 4.83 4.12
C PRO A 602 -28.48 3.75 3.19
N LEU A 603 -28.83 2.57 3.71
CA LEU A 603 -29.46 1.49 2.94
C LEU A 603 -30.90 1.82 2.55
N GLU A 604 -31.70 2.44 3.43
CA GLU A 604 -33.06 2.93 3.10
C GLU A 604 -33.02 3.91 1.91
N VAL A 605 -32.06 4.84 1.91
CA VAL A 605 -31.84 5.78 0.80
C VAL A 605 -31.41 5.04 -0.46
N PHE A 606 -30.42 4.14 -0.35
CA PHE A 606 -29.92 3.38 -1.50
C PHE A 606 -31.00 2.53 -2.15
N MET A 607 -31.79 1.78 -1.37
CA MET A 607 -32.87 0.94 -1.89
C MET A 607 -33.95 1.76 -2.61
N ALA A 608 -34.34 2.91 -2.04
CA ALA A 608 -35.32 3.79 -2.67
C ALA A 608 -34.80 4.39 -4.00
N MET A 609 -33.52 4.78 -4.05
CA MET A 609 -32.88 5.21 -5.30
C MET A 609 -32.82 4.06 -6.30
N ARG A 610 -32.47 2.85 -5.85
CA ARG A 610 -32.35 1.66 -6.70
C ARG A 610 -33.69 1.28 -7.35
N GLU A 611 -34.80 1.44 -6.64
CA GLU A 611 -36.17 1.25 -7.15
C GLU A 611 -36.54 2.28 -8.24
N ALA A 612 -36.08 3.53 -8.08
CA ALA A 612 -36.33 4.60 -9.05
C ALA A 612 -35.35 4.62 -10.25
N TRP A 613 -34.18 3.99 -10.11
CA TRP A 613 -33.15 3.93 -11.16
C TRP A 613 -33.41 2.78 -12.14
N PRO A 614 -33.24 2.95 -13.47
CA PRO A 614 -33.44 1.89 -14.45
C PRO A 614 -32.65 0.62 -14.13
N ALA A 615 -33.31 -0.53 -14.11
CA ALA A 615 -32.75 -1.79 -13.62
C ALA A 615 -31.57 -2.34 -14.45
N ASP A 616 -31.48 -1.93 -15.72
CA ASP A 616 -30.39 -2.24 -16.64
C ASP A 616 -29.16 -1.36 -16.45
N ARG A 617 -29.27 -0.23 -15.73
CA ARG A 617 -28.16 0.69 -15.47
C ARG A 617 -27.50 0.42 -14.11
N PRO A 618 -26.16 0.44 -14.05
CA PRO A 618 -25.45 0.22 -12.80
C PRO A 618 -25.72 1.29 -11.75
N MET A 619 -25.64 0.88 -10.49
CA MET A 619 -25.61 1.77 -9.33
C MET A 619 -24.46 1.40 -8.39
N SER A 620 -23.62 2.38 -8.05
CA SER A 620 -22.53 2.23 -7.08
C SER A 620 -22.82 2.92 -5.75
N VAL A 621 -22.02 2.58 -4.75
CA VAL A 621 -21.89 3.34 -3.51
C VAL A 621 -20.42 3.68 -3.28
N ARG A 622 -20.14 4.93 -2.92
CA ARG A 622 -18.82 5.36 -2.48
C ARG A 622 -18.76 5.32 -0.96
N LEU A 623 -17.79 4.59 -0.40
CA LEU A 623 -17.65 4.38 1.04
C LEU A 623 -16.35 4.98 1.58
N SER A 624 -16.40 5.49 2.81
CA SER A 624 -15.20 5.68 3.64
C SER A 624 -14.86 4.34 4.32
N CYS A 625 -13.82 3.68 3.85
CA CYS A 625 -13.41 2.35 4.30
C CYS A 625 -12.67 2.34 5.65
N SER A 626 -12.27 3.52 6.12
CA SER A 626 -11.66 3.76 7.43
C SER A 626 -11.88 5.23 7.79
N ASP A 627 -12.09 5.51 9.07
CA ASP A 627 -12.13 6.87 9.60
C ASP A 627 -10.74 7.41 9.95
N TRP A 628 -9.71 6.56 9.94
CA TRP A 628 -8.34 6.88 10.34
C TRP A 628 -8.21 7.48 11.75
N ALA A 629 -9.15 7.16 12.63
CA ALA A 629 -9.17 7.59 14.02
C ALA A 629 -9.54 6.41 14.92
N GLU A 630 -9.01 6.44 16.15
CA GLU A 630 -9.30 5.43 17.15
C GLU A 630 -10.81 5.36 17.45
N GLY A 631 -11.34 4.14 17.56
CA GLY A 631 -12.78 3.89 17.74
C GLY A 631 -13.62 4.08 16.48
N GLY A 632 -13.01 4.32 15.31
CA GLY A 632 -13.68 4.40 14.01
C GLY A 632 -14.00 3.05 13.39
N LEU A 633 -14.38 3.07 12.11
CA LEU A 633 -14.69 1.88 11.32
C LEU A 633 -13.56 0.85 11.31
N THR A 634 -13.91 -0.41 11.56
CA THR A 634 -13.03 -1.57 11.43
C THR A 634 -13.19 -2.25 10.06
N LEU A 635 -12.31 -3.23 9.73
CA LEU A 635 -12.48 -4.04 8.52
C LEU A 635 -13.72 -4.95 8.59
N ASP A 636 -14.11 -5.41 9.77
CA ASP A 636 -15.33 -6.20 9.97
C ASP A 636 -16.59 -5.37 9.75
N ASP A 637 -16.59 -4.11 10.25
CA ASP A 637 -17.63 -3.13 9.93
C ASP A 637 -17.71 -2.92 8.42
N LEU A 638 -16.55 -2.73 7.76
CA LEU A 638 -16.48 -2.51 6.32
C LEU A 638 -17.04 -3.71 5.54
N ALA A 639 -16.67 -4.94 5.89
CA ALA A 639 -17.20 -6.15 5.26
C ALA A 639 -18.71 -6.28 5.44
N THR A 640 -19.21 -5.98 6.66
CA THR A 640 -20.65 -5.99 6.98
C THR A 640 -21.41 -4.96 6.14
N ILE A 641 -20.92 -3.73 6.11
CA ILE A 641 -21.55 -2.61 5.38
C ILE A 641 -21.53 -2.87 3.87
N ALA A 642 -20.38 -3.26 3.31
CA ALA A 642 -20.23 -3.54 1.88
C ALA A 642 -21.13 -4.71 1.43
N THR A 643 -21.22 -5.78 2.22
CA THR A 643 -22.13 -6.91 1.96
C THR A 643 -23.60 -6.47 2.00
N ALA A 644 -23.97 -5.60 2.94
CA ALA A 644 -25.34 -5.07 3.02
C ALA A 644 -25.69 -4.21 1.80
N PHE A 645 -24.76 -3.38 1.30
CA PHE A 645 -24.99 -2.62 0.06
C PHE A 645 -25.06 -3.53 -1.18
N LYS A 646 -24.23 -4.57 -1.28
CA LYS A 646 -24.36 -5.61 -2.32
C LYS A 646 -25.76 -6.22 -2.30
N ALA A 647 -26.24 -6.63 -1.13
CA ALA A 647 -27.58 -7.20 -0.96
C ALA A 647 -28.70 -6.21 -1.32
N ALA A 648 -28.49 -4.91 -1.08
CA ALA A 648 -29.43 -3.85 -1.46
C ALA A 648 -29.42 -3.51 -2.96
N GLY A 649 -28.52 -4.11 -3.76
CA GLY A 649 -28.46 -3.96 -5.22
C GLY A 649 -27.35 -3.05 -5.72
N ALA A 650 -26.30 -2.79 -4.92
CA ALA A 650 -25.08 -2.17 -5.42
C ALA A 650 -24.36 -3.11 -6.39
N ASP A 651 -23.95 -2.56 -7.52
CA ASP A 651 -23.29 -3.31 -8.60
C ASP A 651 -21.76 -3.24 -8.49
N ILE A 652 -21.25 -2.18 -7.86
CA ILE A 652 -19.82 -1.93 -7.69
C ILE A 652 -19.60 -0.97 -6.51
N ILE A 653 -18.52 -1.15 -5.75
CA ILE A 653 -18.20 -0.29 -4.59
C ILE A 653 -16.97 0.57 -4.89
N HIS A 654 -17.11 1.88 -4.70
CA HIS A 654 -16.02 2.84 -4.86
C HIS A 654 -15.33 3.09 -3.50
N ALA A 655 -14.13 2.54 -3.34
CA ALA A 655 -13.44 2.46 -2.05
C ALA A 655 -12.57 3.70 -1.80
N SER A 656 -13.07 4.64 -0.99
CA SER A 656 -12.31 5.78 -0.45
C SER A 656 -12.11 5.63 1.06
N SER A 657 -11.60 6.64 1.76
CA SER A 657 -11.49 6.66 3.21
C SER A 657 -11.44 8.09 3.77
N GLY A 658 -11.54 8.20 5.10
CA GLY A 658 -11.29 9.41 5.87
C GLY A 658 -12.35 10.50 5.72
N GLN A 659 -11.96 11.70 6.16
CA GLN A 659 -12.72 12.96 6.18
C GLN A 659 -13.96 12.95 7.10
N THR A 660 -14.13 11.89 7.88
CA THR A 660 -15.21 11.72 8.87
C THR A 660 -15.06 12.65 10.06
N VAL A 661 -13.84 12.77 10.60
CA VAL A 661 -13.48 13.60 11.76
C VAL A 661 -12.21 14.40 11.46
N PRO A 662 -12.03 15.60 12.03
CA PRO A 662 -10.87 16.44 11.73
C PRO A 662 -9.56 15.93 12.37
N TRP A 663 -9.62 15.12 13.44
CA TRP A 663 -8.45 14.57 14.13
C TRP A 663 -7.98 13.21 13.57
N GLN A 664 -8.46 12.82 12.39
CA GLN A 664 -8.02 11.63 11.67
C GLN A 664 -6.51 11.67 11.36
N LYS A 665 -5.88 10.50 11.26
CA LYS A 665 -4.44 10.34 10.98
C LYS A 665 -4.23 9.37 9.80
N PRO A 666 -4.64 9.76 8.57
CA PRO A 666 -4.45 8.93 7.39
C PRO A 666 -2.98 8.72 7.07
N VAL A 667 -2.65 7.50 6.63
CA VAL A 667 -1.31 7.14 6.16
C VAL A 667 -1.29 7.19 4.64
N TYR A 668 -0.85 8.33 4.10
CA TYR A 668 -0.75 8.54 2.66
C TYR A 668 0.44 7.80 2.05
N GLY A 669 0.35 7.54 0.74
CA GLY A 669 1.38 6.86 -0.02
C GLY A 669 0.85 6.43 -1.38
N ARG A 670 1.72 5.81 -2.18
CA ARG A 670 1.34 5.29 -3.50
C ARG A 670 0.12 4.36 -3.39
N MET A 671 -0.92 4.61 -4.18
CA MET A 671 -2.10 3.73 -4.27
C MET A 671 -2.70 3.37 -2.90
N TRP A 672 -2.65 4.29 -1.92
CA TRP A 672 -2.80 3.98 -0.49
C TRP A 672 -4.16 3.37 -0.10
N GLN A 673 -5.24 3.65 -0.83
CA GLN A 673 -6.56 3.06 -0.54
C GLN A 673 -6.89 1.82 -1.38
N THR A 674 -6.05 1.43 -2.34
CA THR A 674 -6.23 0.20 -3.15
C THR A 674 -6.44 -1.06 -2.29
N PRO A 675 -5.75 -1.25 -1.15
CA PRO A 675 -6.00 -2.39 -0.28
C PRO A 675 -7.44 -2.48 0.25
N PHE A 676 -8.18 -1.37 0.37
CA PHE A 676 -9.59 -1.42 0.74
C PHE A 676 -10.47 -1.92 -0.42
N ALA A 677 -10.18 -1.48 -1.65
CA ALA A 677 -10.87 -1.98 -2.84
C ALA A 677 -10.64 -3.49 -3.02
N GLU A 678 -9.42 -3.95 -2.79
CA GLU A 678 -9.05 -5.37 -2.86
C GLU A 678 -9.71 -6.18 -1.74
N PHE A 679 -9.67 -5.69 -0.51
CA PHE A 679 -10.34 -6.33 0.63
C PHE A 679 -11.84 -6.52 0.37
N ILE A 680 -12.54 -5.48 -0.07
CA ILE A 680 -13.97 -5.55 -0.38
C ILE A 680 -14.21 -6.53 -1.52
N ARG A 681 -13.42 -6.46 -2.60
CA ARG A 681 -13.57 -7.33 -3.76
C ARG A 681 -13.43 -8.81 -3.40
N LEU A 682 -12.41 -9.15 -2.60
CA LEU A 682 -12.13 -10.53 -2.22
C LEU A 682 -13.06 -11.06 -1.12
N THR A 683 -13.48 -10.21 -0.19
CA THR A 683 -14.28 -10.62 0.98
C THR A 683 -15.78 -10.58 0.71
N CYS A 684 -16.24 -9.59 -0.05
CA CYS A 684 -17.67 -9.36 -0.32
C CYS A 684 -18.09 -9.83 -1.72
N ASP A 685 -17.14 -10.24 -2.57
CA ASP A 685 -17.39 -10.76 -3.91
C ASP A 685 -18.23 -9.78 -4.76
N ILE A 686 -17.81 -8.52 -4.81
CA ILE A 686 -18.44 -7.45 -5.58
C ILE A 686 -17.35 -6.67 -6.31
N PRO A 687 -17.58 -6.23 -7.56
CA PRO A 687 -16.63 -5.37 -8.24
C PRO A 687 -16.28 -4.13 -7.43
N THR A 688 -15.08 -3.59 -7.62
CA THR A 688 -14.64 -2.37 -6.93
C THR A 688 -13.96 -1.35 -7.82
N ILE A 689 -14.08 -0.08 -7.43
CA ILE A 689 -13.31 1.05 -7.98
C ILE A 689 -12.24 1.44 -6.96
N ALA A 690 -10.96 1.31 -7.34
CA ALA A 690 -9.84 1.79 -6.55
C ALA A 690 -9.57 3.28 -6.82
N VAL A 691 -9.20 4.04 -5.78
CA VAL A 691 -8.84 5.47 -5.88
C VAL A 691 -7.81 5.82 -4.81
N GLY A 692 -7.09 6.94 -4.96
CA GLY A 692 -6.16 7.46 -3.96
C GLY A 692 -4.70 7.25 -4.35
N ASP A 693 -4.05 8.33 -4.78
CA ASP A 693 -2.68 8.36 -5.32
C ASP A 693 -2.39 7.27 -6.37
N ILE A 694 -3.38 7.05 -7.24
CA ILE A 694 -3.19 6.40 -8.55
C ILE A 694 -2.84 7.51 -9.52
N THR A 695 -1.60 7.51 -10.03
CA THR A 695 -1.01 8.64 -10.78
C THR A 695 -0.36 8.23 -12.10
N LEU A 696 -0.09 6.94 -12.31
CA LEU A 696 0.61 6.44 -13.50
C LEU A 696 -0.19 5.33 -14.21
N PRO A 697 -0.11 5.22 -15.54
CA PRO A 697 -0.79 4.16 -16.29
C PRO A 697 -0.41 2.74 -15.84
N GLU A 698 0.87 2.49 -15.59
CA GLU A 698 1.39 1.20 -15.09
C GLU A 698 0.76 0.76 -13.76
N GLN A 699 0.29 1.69 -12.95
CA GLN A 699 -0.40 1.39 -11.70
C GLN A 699 -1.80 0.82 -11.98
N ILE A 700 -2.50 1.35 -12.99
CA ILE A 700 -3.81 0.84 -13.42
C ILE A 700 -3.65 -0.57 -13.97
N ASN A 701 -2.66 -0.78 -14.85
CA ASN A 701 -2.35 -2.12 -15.38
C ASN A 701 -2.06 -3.11 -14.26
N ALA A 702 -1.22 -2.73 -13.28
CA ALA A 702 -0.90 -3.60 -12.15
C ALA A 702 -2.12 -3.89 -11.26
N ILE A 703 -2.97 -2.90 -10.96
CA ILE A 703 -4.18 -3.09 -10.14
C ILE A 703 -5.15 -4.07 -10.81
N VAL A 704 -5.42 -3.89 -12.11
CA VAL A 704 -6.36 -4.73 -12.87
C VAL A 704 -5.79 -6.13 -13.07
N ALA A 705 -4.53 -6.26 -13.51
CA ALA A 705 -3.90 -7.56 -13.75
C ALA A 705 -3.76 -8.39 -12.45
N ALA A 706 -3.42 -7.76 -11.33
CA ALA A 706 -3.36 -8.43 -10.03
C ALA A 706 -4.77 -8.74 -9.45
N GLY A 707 -5.84 -8.25 -10.08
CA GLY A 707 -7.22 -8.43 -9.64
C GLY A 707 -7.50 -7.78 -8.28
N ARG A 708 -6.95 -6.57 -8.06
CA ARG A 708 -7.14 -5.78 -6.83
C ARG A 708 -8.39 -4.90 -6.92
N ALA A 709 -8.75 -4.46 -8.11
CA ALA A 709 -9.98 -3.73 -8.41
C ALA A 709 -10.34 -3.92 -9.89
N ASP A 710 -11.57 -3.59 -10.24
CA ASP A 710 -12.09 -3.74 -11.61
C ASP A 710 -12.02 -2.43 -12.39
N LEU A 711 -12.04 -1.29 -11.69
CA LEU A 711 -11.86 0.05 -12.24
C LEU A 711 -10.88 0.88 -11.39
N CYS A 712 -10.20 1.84 -12.02
CA CYS A 712 -9.24 2.72 -11.36
C CYS A 712 -9.61 4.19 -11.56
N ALA A 713 -9.98 4.87 -10.48
CA ALA A 713 -10.32 6.28 -10.50
C ALA A 713 -9.13 7.18 -10.17
N LEU A 714 -8.96 8.21 -11.00
CA LEU A 714 -7.94 9.24 -10.86
C LEU A 714 -8.59 10.59 -10.59
N ALA A 715 -8.05 11.32 -9.61
CA ALA A 715 -8.49 12.67 -9.27
C ALA A 715 -7.50 13.71 -9.81
N ARG A 716 -6.57 14.17 -8.96
CA ARG A 716 -5.56 15.20 -9.27
C ARG A 716 -4.81 15.02 -10.61
N PRO A 717 -4.39 13.80 -11.02
CA PRO A 717 -3.78 13.63 -12.35
C PRO A 717 -4.67 14.11 -13.50
N MET A 718 -5.97 13.88 -13.42
CA MET A 718 -6.93 14.31 -14.44
C MET A 718 -7.30 15.79 -14.36
N LEU A 719 -7.06 16.47 -13.23
CA LEU A 719 -7.17 17.94 -13.16
C LEU A 719 -6.11 18.60 -14.04
N ASN A 720 -4.87 18.09 -13.98
CA ASN A 720 -3.74 18.66 -14.72
C ASN A 720 -3.58 18.11 -16.14
N ASN A 721 -4.03 16.88 -16.38
CA ASN A 721 -3.89 16.20 -17.66
C ASN A 721 -5.20 15.52 -18.07
N PRO A 722 -6.11 16.25 -18.76
CA PRO A 722 -7.37 15.66 -19.21
C PRO A 722 -7.17 14.52 -20.22
N PHE A 723 -6.04 14.45 -20.93
CA PHE A 723 -5.75 13.48 -22.00
C PHE A 723 -4.93 12.27 -21.51
N PHE A 724 -4.91 12.03 -20.21
CA PHE A 724 -4.15 10.96 -19.56
C PHE A 724 -4.30 9.58 -20.24
N ALA A 725 -5.53 9.14 -20.52
CA ALA A 725 -5.79 7.82 -21.09
C ALA A 725 -5.25 7.70 -22.52
N ARG A 726 -5.42 8.74 -23.34
CA ARG A 726 -4.87 8.77 -24.70
C ARG A 726 -3.35 8.79 -24.72
N GLN A 727 -2.72 9.56 -23.83
CA GLN A 727 -1.26 9.54 -23.70
C GLN A 727 -0.74 8.16 -23.30
N ALA A 728 -1.45 7.47 -22.39
CA ALA A 728 -1.15 6.09 -22.05
C ALA A 728 -1.31 5.13 -23.23
N ALA A 729 -2.33 5.32 -24.07
CA ALA A 729 -2.53 4.52 -25.29
C ALA A 729 -1.34 4.70 -26.25
N GLY A 730 -0.87 5.94 -26.43
CA GLY A 730 0.35 6.24 -27.18
C GLY A 730 1.58 5.54 -26.59
N HIS A 731 1.78 5.66 -25.27
CA HIS A 731 2.91 5.06 -24.56
C HIS A 731 2.94 3.53 -24.69
N TYR A 732 1.80 2.85 -24.60
CA TYR A 732 1.72 1.39 -24.73
C TYR A 732 1.47 0.91 -26.16
N GLY A 733 1.37 1.81 -27.14
CA GLY A 733 1.08 1.45 -28.54
C GLY A 733 -0.32 0.89 -28.78
N VAL A 734 -1.27 1.05 -27.84
CA VAL A 734 -2.61 0.46 -27.90
C VAL A 734 -3.50 1.26 -28.84
N ARG A 735 -3.81 0.72 -30.03
CA ARG A 735 -4.65 1.38 -31.04
C ARG A 735 -6.08 0.85 -31.09
N THR A 736 -6.23 -0.42 -30.73
CA THR A 736 -7.49 -1.14 -30.63
C THR A 736 -7.59 -1.81 -29.27
N ALA A 737 -8.81 -2.07 -28.83
CA ALA A 737 -9.08 -2.89 -27.68
C ALA A 737 -10.18 -3.89 -28.06
N CYS A 738 -9.83 -5.18 -27.99
CA CYS A 738 -10.71 -6.27 -28.35
C CYS A 738 -11.29 -6.16 -29.78
N GLY A 739 -10.42 -5.81 -30.73
CA GLY A 739 -10.77 -5.65 -32.14
C GLY A 739 -11.54 -4.35 -32.46
N MET A 740 -11.85 -3.53 -31.46
CA MET A 740 -12.51 -2.23 -31.64
C MET A 740 -11.49 -1.09 -31.58
N PRO A 741 -11.60 -0.06 -32.44
CA PRO A 741 -10.75 1.13 -32.33
C PRO A 741 -11.03 1.89 -31.03
N LEU A 742 -10.04 2.63 -30.52
CA LEU A 742 -10.23 3.50 -29.34
C LEU A 742 -11.11 4.76 -29.62
N ASP A 743 -11.78 4.83 -30.77
CA ASP A 743 -12.71 5.89 -31.20
C ASP A 743 -12.25 7.32 -30.92
N TRP A 744 -11.10 7.68 -31.49
CA TRP A 744 -10.63 9.06 -31.52
C TRP A 744 -11.56 9.92 -32.39
N PRO A 745 -12.08 11.07 -31.87
CA PRO A 745 -12.75 12.07 -32.67
C PRO A 745 -11.91 12.45 -33.88
N VAL A 746 -12.55 12.58 -35.04
CA VAL A 746 -11.87 12.83 -36.31
C VAL A 746 -10.96 14.07 -36.26
N GLN A 747 -11.34 15.07 -35.48
CA GLN A 747 -10.61 16.32 -35.28
C GLN A 747 -9.27 16.12 -34.57
N LEU A 748 -9.07 15.01 -33.86
CA LEU A 748 -7.88 14.70 -33.08
C LEU A 748 -6.93 13.71 -33.77
N LYS A 749 -7.26 13.25 -34.99
CA LYS A 749 -6.51 12.21 -35.71
C LYS A 749 -5.06 12.59 -36.07
N SER A 750 -4.78 13.85 -36.41
CA SER A 750 -3.40 14.29 -36.67
C SER A 750 -2.54 14.25 -35.41
N GLY A 751 -3.12 14.62 -34.26
CA GLY A 751 -2.49 14.53 -32.95
C GLY A 751 -2.28 13.08 -32.49
N GLU A 752 -3.22 12.18 -32.80
CA GLU A 752 -3.07 10.74 -32.61
C GLU A 752 -1.81 10.22 -33.30
N TYR A 753 -1.65 10.49 -34.60
CA TYR A 753 -0.49 10.04 -35.37
C TYR A 753 0.84 10.53 -34.76
N GLN A 754 0.91 11.81 -34.41
CA GLN A 754 2.10 12.39 -33.77
C GLN A 754 2.39 11.74 -32.42
N LEU A 755 1.36 11.52 -31.58
CA LEU A 755 1.51 10.93 -30.26
C LEU A 755 2.18 9.54 -30.34
N TYR A 756 1.66 8.63 -31.18
CA TYR A 756 2.24 7.29 -31.29
C TYR A 756 3.68 7.32 -31.81
N ARG A 757 3.97 8.15 -32.82
CA ARG A 757 5.31 8.25 -33.39
C ARG A 757 6.35 8.74 -32.38
N GLU A 758 5.99 9.73 -31.56
CA GLU A 758 6.91 10.23 -30.54
C GLU A 758 7.02 9.30 -29.34
N ALA A 759 5.94 8.59 -28.97
CA ALA A 759 5.95 7.58 -27.93
C ALA A 759 6.84 6.38 -28.31
N GLU A 760 6.77 5.90 -29.55
CA GLU A 760 7.63 4.83 -30.07
C GLU A 760 9.12 5.19 -29.94
N LYS A 761 9.53 6.38 -30.43
CA LYS A 761 10.91 6.88 -30.28
C LYS A 761 11.34 7.01 -28.81
N ALA A 762 10.44 7.50 -27.96
CA ALA A 762 10.73 7.67 -26.54
C ALA A 762 10.94 6.31 -25.86
N ASN A 763 10.12 5.32 -26.19
CA ASN A 763 10.22 3.95 -25.68
C ASN A 763 11.47 3.23 -26.18
N GLU A 764 11.83 3.37 -27.47
CA GLU A 764 13.07 2.84 -28.03
C GLU A 764 14.29 3.41 -27.28
N LYS A 765 14.34 4.74 -27.12
CA LYS A 765 15.40 5.40 -26.37
C LYS A 765 15.46 4.94 -24.92
N LEU A 766 14.32 4.77 -24.27
CA LEU A 766 14.25 4.29 -22.89
C LEU A 766 14.74 2.83 -22.79
N ALA A 767 14.36 1.98 -23.73
CA ALA A 767 14.83 0.60 -23.79
C ALA A 767 16.35 0.53 -24.01
N GLU A 768 16.91 1.37 -24.88
CA GLU A 768 18.37 1.48 -25.05
C GLU A 768 19.06 1.94 -23.77
N LEU A 769 18.53 2.98 -23.09
CA LEU A 769 19.07 3.47 -21.83
C LEU A 769 19.01 2.40 -20.75
N ASN A 770 17.89 1.69 -20.63
CA ASN A 770 17.73 0.61 -19.67
C ASN A 770 18.66 -0.56 -19.98
N ALA A 771 18.83 -0.93 -21.26
CA ALA A 771 19.79 -1.95 -21.65
C ALA A 771 21.24 -1.56 -21.31
N ARG A 772 21.60 -0.27 -21.44
CA ARG A 772 22.92 0.26 -21.04
C ARG A 772 23.08 0.38 -19.53
N ALA A 773 22.01 0.69 -18.80
CA ALA A 773 22.00 0.86 -17.35
C ALA A 773 21.89 -0.46 -16.59
N ARG A 774 21.56 -1.57 -17.25
CA ARG A 774 21.62 -2.91 -16.65
C ARG A 774 23.05 -3.11 -16.09
N PRO A 775 23.20 -3.34 -14.77
CA PRO A 775 24.49 -3.56 -14.16
C PRO A 775 25.25 -4.62 -14.95
N ASN A 776 26.53 -4.36 -15.20
CA ASN A 776 27.39 -5.32 -15.88
C ASN A 776 27.40 -6.57 -15.00
N ARG A 777 26.69 -7.63 -15.42
CA ARG A 777 26.50 -8.90 -14.68
C ARG A 777 27.79 -9.71 -14.46
N ARG A 778 28.95 -9.03 -14.45
CA ARG A 778 30.27 -9.58 -14.13
C ARG A 778 30.30 -10.32 -12.79
N HIS A 779 29.40 -9.98 -11.86
CA HIS A 779 29.25 -10.66 -10.58
C HIS A 779 28.73 -12.11 -10.73
N TYR A 780 27.93 -12.39 -11.76
CA TYR A 780 27.35 -13.71 -12.02
C TYR A 780 28.26 -14.62 -12.86
N SER A 781 29.11 -14.06 -13.72
CA SER A 781 29.99 -14.85 -14.61
C SER A 781 31.14 -15.58 -13.89
N HIS A 782 31.53 -15.15 -12.68
CA HIS A 782 32.57 -15.83 -11.92
C HIS A 782 32.04 -17.01 -11.09
N ALA A 783 30.75 -17.07 -10.78
CA ALA A 783 30.15 -18.22 -10.09
C ALA A 783 30.05 -19.45 -11.02
N GLU A 784 29.79 -19.26 -12.31
CA GLU A 784 29.83 -20.35 -13.30
C GLU A 784 31.25 -20.91 -13.53
N GLN A 785 32.29 -20.11 -13.30
CA GLN A 785 33.68 -20.56 -13.43
C GLN A 785 34.24 -21.25 -12.17
N ALA A 786 33.55 -21.14 -11.03
CA ALA A 786 33.93 -21.83 -9.78
C ALA A 786 33.29 -23.22 -9.63
N HIS A 787 32.37 -23.58 -10.54
CA HIS A 787 31.74 -24.90 -10.63
C HIS A 787 32.16 -25.71 -11.88
N GLY A 788 33.25 -25.29 -12.54
CA GLY A 788 33.90 -26.02 -13.65
C GLY A 788 34.99 -26.96 -13.20
#